data_AF-A0A955YJR1-F1
#
_entry.id   AF-A0A955YJR1-F1
#
_cell.length_a   1.000
_cell.length_b   1.000
_cell.length_c   1.000
_cell.angle_alpha   90.00
_cell.angle_beta   90.00
_cell.angle_gamma   90.00
#
_symmetry.space_group_name_H-M   'P 1'
#
loop_
_entity.id
_entity.type
_entity.pdbx_description
1 polymer ?
#
loop_
_entity_poly.entity_id
_entity_poly.type
_entity_poly.pdbx_seq_one_letter_code
_entity_poly.pdbx_strand_id
1 'polypeptide(L)'
;MFGDLISHESALLLIVVLPILGALVNGLWLRPEDKKYVSMIAPGLVGLSFVLALYNFVHLFLLKAGGNEDPRITLHLYEWFSLQLPGGSDLPINVTFTMDSLSGLMTLVVTGIGTLIHIYSLGYMSEETSYNRFFAYLNLFTASMLILVLASNLPLMFVGWEGVGLCSYLLIGFWFENKSYAAAGRKAFVANRVGDLGVIMGMFTLALAAGSFEFESINALATSNAGSFIRPFPIQGLSISLATVACLFLFLGVTGKSAQVPLYIWLPDAMAGPTPVSALIHAATMVTAGVYLMCRLSPVFLHSDTAMMVIAVVGTLTALLAASIAVVQHEMKKILAYSTVSQLGFMVAACGVGAFSAGFFHVFTHAFFKACLFLGAGSVMHAVHAHGDADIFKLGGMKKYLKTTHWTFLVSCLAIAGFPGFSGFFSKDEILLGAAAMALGEHNTVVGWIVLVGLSLAAFMTAFYMFRLYFLTFTGSYRSGAHGDDEHGHGHGDHGHDDHGYDPHPHDGGWEINVPLIVLGVGAIAVGWLGLPHAFHLPNWWGGWMDASIAHLPGHGPHDEIENLLPVYVAMGLGSIAGLGGIGLAFVLYNNKEEDTFTTKIPTGLFNLMFDKWRVDELYGATIIRPIRGLARIVGNVDQSFVDGLLAGLTTRVVAVTGWLATRVQTGSVHVYGFGMTLGVLGLLLWAVTPCAELTAEVEGERITLRATPGLGYTYAFDGDDFNQGQVEYVAAGETDQDWSTNPTFNPRYTTAEYRRFVLGVRTEHPQLPTQIDVGEDWQVLDFPGLDWRTDHSSAAEGEVLPWLYDVAGREQQVLIRMTDEGIEIRPNGAEVSINGQRVVTPPPAAADDDDAAAEEGGPDHPEEGSAGTRVLVGQTLRVGHVEFMVHGVVRATLLVRNAFGSMARDSVDIVLENPAPITLGEPTHAALNLQEPAR
;
A
#
# COMPACT_ATOMS: atom_id res chain seq x y z
N MET A 1 -45.47 22.81 12.75
CA MET A 1 -45.92 22.72 11.34
C MET A 1 -44.95 21.98 10.43
N PHE A 2 -43.62 22.11 10.57
CA PHE A 2 -42.65 21.25 9.83
C PHE A 2 -42.46 19.83 10.42
N GLY A 3 -42.66 19.65 11.73
CA GLY A 3 -42.40 18.37 12.43
C GLY A 3 -43.35 17.22 12.09
N ASP A 4 -44.49 17.49 11.44
CA ASP A 4 -45.44 16.45 11.03
C ASP A 4 -45.18 15.92 9.60
N LEU A 5 -44.29 16.57 8.82
CA LEU A 5 -44.06 16.25 7.41
C LEU A 5 -42.71 15.54 7.13
N ILE A 6 -41.69 15.74 7.97
CA ILE A 6 -40.32 15.22 7.76
C ILE A 6 -39.80 14.69 9.09
N SER A 7 -39.44 13.41 9.15
CA SER A 7 -38.79 12.82 10.34
C SER A 7 -37.35 13.33 10.49
N HIS A 8 -36.84 13.40 11.72
CA HIS A 8 -35.46 13.82 11.99
C HIS A 8 -34.41 12.99 11.23
N GLU A 9 -34.66 11.68 11.08
CA GLU A 9 -33.82 10.78 10.28
C GLU A 9 -33.85 11.15 8.80
N SER A 10 -35.04 11.34 8.22
CA SER A 10 -35.16 11.74 6.81
C SER A 10 -34.55 13.12 6.53
N ALA A 11 -34.57 14.02 7.52
CA ALA A 11 -33.89 15.31 7.42
C ALA A 11 -32.36 15.16 7.28
N LEU A 12 -31.72 14.15 7.89
CA LEU A 12 -30.28 13.88 7.70
C LEU A 12 -29.95 13.58 6.24
N LEU A 13 -30.76 12.75 5.59
CA LEU A 13 -30.59 12.45 4.17
C LEU A 13 -30.75 13.71 3.32
N LEU A 14 -31.79 14.51 3.59
CA LEU A 14 -32.06 15.73 2.82
C LEU A 14 -30.95 16.78 2.97
N ILE A 15 -30.34 16.91 4.15
CA ILE A 15 -29.19 17.81 4.36
C ILE A 15 -28.06 17.50 3.37
N VAL A 16 -27.79 16.22 3.10
CA VAL A 16 -26.74 15.79 2.16
C VAL A 16 -27.20 15.85 0.71
N VAL A 17 -28.43 15.42 0.43
CA VAL A 17 -28.96 15.31 -0.95
C VAL A 17 -29.21 16.67 -1.58
N LEU A 18 -29.64 17.67 -0.82
CA LEU A 18 -29.97 19.00 -1.37
C LEU A 18 -28.77 19.69 -2.06
N PRO A 19 -27.56 19.76 -1.47
CA PRO A 19 -26.41 20.31 -2.17
C PRO A 19 -25.95 19.42 -3.35
N ILE A 20 -26.11 18.09 -3.28
CA ILE A 20 -25.85 17.21 -4.43
C ILE A 20 -26.78 17.55 -5.59
N LEU A 21 -28.09 17.70 -5.33
CA LEU A 21 -29.07 18.13 -6.32
C LEU A 21 -28.70 19.49 -6.91
N GLY A 22 -28.25 20.42 -6.07
CA GLY A 22 -27.77 21.72 -6.53
C GLY A 22 -26.55 21.61 -7.45
N ALA A 23 -25.61 20.71 -7.15
CA ALA A 23 -24.44 20.47 -8.00
C ALA A 23 -24.85 19.86 -9.35
N LEU A 24 -25.75 18.88 -9.34
CA LEU A 24 -26.24 18.19 -10.53
C LEU A 24 -27.04 19.13 -11.43
N VAL A 25 -27.99 19.90 -10.88
CA VAL A 25 -28.83 20.83 -11.66
C VAL A 25 -27.97 21.94 -12.28
N ASN A 26 -27.10 22.57 -11.49
CA ASN A 26 -26.22 23.64 -12.00
C ASN A 26 -25.16 23.13 -12.98
N GLY A 27 -24.69 21.89 -12.81
CA GLY A 27 -23.62 21.32 -13.64
C GLY A 27 -24.09 20.67 -14.93
N LEU A 28 -25.25 19.97 -14.92
CA LEU A 28 -25.72 19.17 -16.05
C LEU A 28 -26.83 19.86 -16.86
N TRP A 29 -27.75 20.57 -16.21
CA TRP A 29 -28.95 21.12 -16.88
C TRP A 29 -28.83 22.61 -17.20
N LEU A 30 -28.29 23.41 -16.30
CA LEU A 30 -28.23 24.86 -16.47
C LEU A 30 -27.03 25.30 -17.29
N ARG A 31 -27.25 26.25 -18.19
CA ARG A 31 -26.21 26.87 -19.00
C ARG A 31 -25.66 28.13 -18.32
N PRO A 32 -24.48 28.62 -18.75
CA PRO A 32 -23.95 29.90 -18.26
C PRO A 32 -24.92 31.10 -18.41
N GLU A 33 -25.81 31.05 -19.40
CA GLU A 33 -26.82 32.08 -19.69
C GLU A 33 -27.95 32.11 -18.64
N ASP A 34 -28.19 31.00 -17.94
CA ASP A 34 -29.28 30.82 -16.96
C ASP A 34 -28.93 31.41 -15.58
N LYS A 35 -28.18 32.52 -15.52
CA LYS A 35 -27.64 33.09 -14.28
C LYS A 35 -28.69 33.22 -13.18
N LYS A 36 -29.90 33.71 -13.51
CA LYS A 36 -31.02 33.85 -12.56
C LYS A 36 -31.37 32.54 -11.84
N TYR A 37 -31.42 31.42 -12.56
CA TYR A 37 -31.77 30.12 -11.99
C TYR A 37 -30.61 29.56 -11.16
N VAL A 38 -29.36 29.69 -11.63
CA VAL A 38 -28.17 29.28 -10.88
C VAL A 38 -28.09 30.05 -9.55
N SER A 39 -28.27 31.37 -9.60
CA SER A 39 -28.24 32.26 -8.43
C SER A 39 -29.36 31.97 -7.41
N MET A 40 -30.47 31.37 -7.84
CA MET A 40 -31.55 30.97 -6.93
C MET A 40 -31.31 29.57 -6.36
N ILE A 41 -30.95 28.61 -7.22
CA ILE A 41 -30.84 27.19 -6.86
C ILE A 41 -29.62 26.93 -6.00
N ALA A 42 -28.47 27.53 -6.32
CA ALA A 42 -27.23 27.24 -5.62
C ALA A 42 -27.26 27.63 -4.13
N PRO A 43 -27.41 28.93 -3.77
CA PRO A 43 -27.55 29.31 -2.36
C PRO A 43 -28.85 28.78 -1.75
N GLY A 44 -29.95 28.65 -2.52
CA GLY A 44 -31.24 28.22 -2.01
C GLY A 44 -31.23 26.80 -1.44
N LEU A 45 -30.59 25.84 -2.13
CA LEU A 45 -30.53 24.45 -1.66
C LEU A 45 -29.57 24.27 -0.48
N VAL A 46 -28.46 24.99 -0.45
CA VAL A 46 -27.55 24.99 0.71
C VAL A 46 -28.21 25.67 1.92
N GLY A 47 -28.95 26.77 1.70
CA GLY A 47 -29.73 27.45 2.73
C GLY A 47 -30.86 26.58 3.29
N LEU A 48 -31.55 25.81 2.45
CA LEU A 48 -32.54 24.83 2.90
C LEU A 48 -31.89 23.72 3.74
N SER A 49 -30.69 23.29 3.36
CA SER A 49 -29.90 22.33 4.15
C SER A 49 -29.52 22.89 5.52
N PHE A 50 -29.22 24.20 5.62
CA PHE A 50 -28.98 24.87 6.90
C PHE A 50 -30.23 24.90 7.79
N VAL A 51 -31.41 25.16 7.22
CA VAL A 51 -32.68 25.13 7.98
C VAL A 51 -32.96 23.72 8.52
N LEU A 52 -32.73 22.68 7.73
CA LEU A 52 -32.89 21.29 8.17
C LEU A 52 -31.82 20.90 9.22
N ALA A 53 -30.58 21.36 9.06
CA ALA A 53 -29.53 21.17 10.04
C ALA A 53 -29.89 21.84 11.38
N LEU A 54 -30.46 23.06 11.35
CA LEU A 54 -30.93 23.74 12.55
C LEU A 54 -32.10 22.99 13.20
N TYR A 55 -33.03 22.47 12.40
CA TYR A 55 -34.13 21.65 12.90
C TYR A 55 -33.64 20.39 13.65
N ASN A 56 -32.68 19.65 13.08
CA ASN A 56 -32.10 18.48 13.73
C ASN A 56 -31.22 18.85 14.92
N PHE A 57 -30.46 19.95 14.86
CA PHE A 57 -29.66 20.43 15.98
C PHE A 57 -30.53 20.84 17.18
N VAL A 58 -31.67 21.51 16.94
CA VAL A 58 -32.62 21.85 18.01
C VAL A 58 -33.18 20.57 18.65
N HIS A 59 -33.50 19.55 17.86
CA HIS A 59 -33.93 18.26 18.41
C HIS A 59 -32.85 17.60 19.27
N LEU A 60 -31.60 17.57 18.77
CA LEU A 60 -30.45 17.07 19.49
C LEU A 60 -30.24 17.80 20.83
N PHE A 61 -30.39 19.12 20.82
CA PHE A 61 -30.32 19.97 22.01
C PHE A 61 -31.43 19.63 23.02
N LEU A 62 -32.66 19.42 22.55
CA LEU A 62 -33.78 19.03 23.40
C LEU A 62 -33.59 17.62 24.00
N LEU A 63 -33.01 16.67 23.27
CA LEU A 63 -32.65 15.36 23.80
C LEU A 63 -31.65 15.46 24.95
N LYS A 64 -30.61 16.29 24.78
CA LYS A 64 -29.63 16.56 25.84
C LYS A 64 -30.27 17.22 27.06
N ALA A 65 -31.11 18.23 26.84
CA ALA A 65 -31.85 18.89 27.92
C ALA A 65 -32.85 17.96 28.62
N GLY A 66 -33.34 16.93 27.93
CA GLY A 66 -34.19 15.87 28.47
C GLY A 66 -33.46 14.80 29.29
N GLY A 67 -32.15 14.95 29.50
CA GLY A 67 -31.33 14.03 30.31
C GLY A 67 -30.61 12.93 29.53
N ASN A 68 -30.62 12.95 28.20
CA ASN A 68 -29.77 12.06 27.41
C ASN A 68 -28.33 12.60 27.37
N GLU A 69 -27.40 11.90 28.01
CA GLU A 69 -25.98 12.30 28.08
C GLU A 69 -25.29 12.26 26.71
N ASP A 70 -25.70 11.36 25.82
CA ASP A 70 -25.14 11.18 24.48
C ASP A 70 -26.25 11.25 23.40
N PRO A 71 -26.74 12.46 23.10
CA PRO A 71 -27.80 12.64 22.12
C PRO A 71 -27.27 12.33 20.71
N ARG A 72 -27.99 11.45 19.99
CA ARG A 72 -27.65 11.06 18.62
C ARG A 72 -28.90 10.91 17.76
N ILE A 73 -28.78 11.26 16.48
CA ILE A 73 -29.75 10.98 15.43
C ILE A 73 -29.02 10.15 14.38
N THR A 74 -29.46 8.93 14.13
CA THR A 74 -28.78 8.01 13.20
C THR A 74 -29.75 7.55 12.13
N LEU A 75 -29.32 7.61 10.88
CA LEU A 75 -30.02 7.07 9.72
C LEU A 75 -29.11 6.03 9.05
N HIS A 76 -29.48 4.76 9.16
CA HIS A 76 -28.92 3.68 8.35
C HIS A 76 -29.67 3.63 7.01
N LEU A 77 -28.96 3.77 5.89
CA LEU A 77 -29.57 3.70 4.56
C LEU A 77 -29.55 2.27 4.01
N TYR A 78 -28.36 1.69 3.92
CA TYR A 78 -28.13 0.33 3.45
C TYR A 78 -26.71 -0.12 3.79
N GLU A 79 -26.46 -1.43 3.75
CA GLU A 79 -25.11 -2.01 3.80
C GLU A 79 -24.44 -1.88 2.43
N TRP A 80 -23.27 -1.23 2.35
CA TRP A 80 -22.55 -1.03 1.10
C TRP A 80 -21.92 -2.33 0.60
N PHE A 81 -21.12 -2.98 1.45
CA PHE A 81 -20.52 -4.30 1.23
C PHE A 81 -19.96 -4.83 2.55
N SER A 82 -19.68 -6.14 2.61
CA SER A 82 -19.04 -6.79 3.75
C SER A 82 -17.65 -7.31 3.39
N LEU A 83 -16.70 -7.22 4.32
CA LEU A 83 -15.36 -7.80 4.19
C LEU A 83 -15.26 -9.05 5.05
N GLN A 84 -14.75 -10.15 4.47
CA GLN A 84 -14.52 -11.37 5.23
C GLN A 84 -13.15 -11.32 5.90
N LEU A 85 -13.12 -11.28 7.23
CA LEU A 85 -11.87 -11.26 7.99
C LEU A 85 -11.24 -12.67 8.05
N PRO A 86 -9.90 -12.76 8.22
CA PRO A 86 -9.23 -14.03 8.53
C PRO A 86 -9.81 -14.61 9.83
N GLY A 87 -10.62 -15.67 9.72
CA GLY A 87 -11.42 -16.21 10.83
C GLY A 87 -12.91 -16.40 10.51
N GLY A 88 -13.37 -15.96 9.33
CA GLY A 88 -14.71 -16.23 8.82
C GLY A 88 -15.81 -15.28 9.32
N SER A 89 -15.46 -14.24 10.08
CA SER A 89 -16.40 -13.19 10.49
C SER A 89 -16.55 -12.13 9.40
N ASP A 90 -17.80 -11.79 9.07
CA ASP A 90 -18.10 -10.70 8.15
C ASP A 90 -18.05 -9.35 8.86
N LEU A 91 -17.37 -8.40 8.24
CA LEU A 91 -17.21 -7.02 8.68
C LEU A 91 -18.03 -6.11 7.76
N PRO A 92 -19.27 -5.75 8.14
CA PRO A 92 -20.15 -4.93 7.29
C PRO A 92 -19.67 -3.48 7.25
N ILE A 93 -19.71 -2.90 6.05
CA ILE A 93 -19.46 -1.48 5.82
C ILE A 93 -20.80 -0.85 5.42
N ASN A 94 -21.35 -0.02 6.31
CA ASN A 94 -22.67 0.57 6.13
C ASN A 94 -22.59 1.99 5.53
N VAL A 95 -23.61 2.37 4.77
CA VAL A 95 -23.87 3.79 4.49
C VAL A 95 -24.84 4.30 5.56
N THR A 96 -24.27 4.84 6.63
CA THR A 96 -25.02 5.35 7.79
C THR A 96 -24.57 6.77 8.09
N PHE A 97 -25.57 7.65 8.26
CA PHE A 97 -25.35 9.03 8.67
C PHE A 97 -25.73 9.20 10.14
N THR A 98 -24.85 9.79 10.93
CA THR A 98 -25.07 10.08 12.34
C THR A 98 -24.80 11.55 12.62
N MET A 99 -25.74 12.18 13.33
CA MET A 99 -25.60 13.52 13.89
C MET A 99 -25.60 13.44 15.43
N ASP A 100 -24.50 13.88 16.02
CA ASP A 100 -24.22 13.98 17.45
C ASP A 100 -23.71 15.39 17.81
N SER A 101 -23.26 15.60 19.04
CA SER A 101 -22.81 16.91 19.52
C SER A 101 -21.70 17.53 18.67
N LEU A 102 -20.74 16.72 18.20
CA LEU A 102 -19.61 17.15 17.39
C LEU A 102 -20.02 17.44 15.94
N SER A 103 -20.64 16.46 15.29
CA SER A 103 -21.08 16.55 13.88
C SER A 103 -22.23 17.53 13.68
N GLY A 104 -23.10 17.73 14.68
CA GLY A 104 -24.19 18.70 14.66
C GLY A 104 -23.70 20.13 14.53
N LEU A 105 -22.74 20.54 15.36
CA LEU A 105 -22.12 21.87 15.23
C LEU A 105 -21.36 22.02 13.91
N MET A 106 -20.61 20.99 13.50
CA MET A 106 -19.89 21.04 12.24
C MET A 106 -20.85 21.16 11.04
N THR A 107 -22.00 20.48 11.08
CA THR A 107 -23.03 20.58 10.04
C THR A 107 -23.60 22.00 9.96
N LEU A 108 -23.83 22.67 11.10
CA LEU A 108 -24.26 24.07 11.14
C LEU A 108 -23.19 25.01 10.57
N VAL A 109 -21.91 24.77 10.86
CA VAL A 109 -20.80 25.56 10.29
C VAL A 109 -20.75 25.39 8.77
N VAL A 110 -20.76 24.15 8.28
CA VAL A 110 -20.64 23.82 6.85
C VAL A 110 -21.81 24.39 6.06
N THR A 111 -23.05 24.22 6.53
CA THR A 111 -24.24 24.72 5.82
C THR A 111 -24.47 26.22 6.04
N GLY A 112 -24.26 26.74 7.26
CA GLY A 112 -24.49 28.15 7.60
C GLY A 112 -23.46 29.07 6.95
N ILE A 113 -22.17 28.87 7.23
CA ILE A 113 -21.11 29.66 6.60
C ILE A 113 -21.04 29.35 5.11
N GLY A 114 -21.30 28.10 4.71
CA GLY A 114 -21.45 27.73 3.30
C GLY A 114 -22.51 28.58 2.59
N THR A 115 -23.69 28.76 3.16
CA THR A 115 -24.75 29.62 2.59
C THR A 115 -24.29 31.07 2.45
N LEU A 116 -23.61 31.61 3.46
CA LEU A 116 -23.08 32.98 3.41
C LEU A 116 -22.04 33.15 2.30
N ILE A 117 -21.17 32.16 2.10
CA ILE A 117 -20.19 32.16 1.01
C ILE A 117 -20.89 32.06 -0.36
N HIS A 118 -21.94 31.24 -0.49
CA HIS A 118 -22.72 31.16 -1.73
C HIS A 118 -23.39 32.49 -2.07
N ILE A 119 -23.95 33.20 -1.07
CA ILE A 119 -24.53 34.53 -1.24
C ILE A 119 -23.46 35.54 -1.66
N TYR A 120 -22.31 35.54 -0.99
CA TYR A 120 -21.19 36.40 -1.35
C TYR A 120 -20.73 36.19 -2.79
N SER A 121 -20.67 34.93 -3.23
CA SER A 121 -20.29 34.57 -4.59
C SER A 121 -21.23 35.12 -5.66
N LEU A 122 -22.49 35.46 -5.33
CA LEU A 122 -23.41 36.08 -6.28
C LEU A 122 -22.88 37.43 -6.77
N GLY A 123 -22.35 38.25 -5.86
CA GLY A 123 -21.75 39.55 -6.18
C GLY A 123 -20.36 39.40 -6.80
N TYR A 124 -19.49 38.62 -6.16
CA TYR A 124 -18.08 38.51 -6.56
C TYR A 124 -17.87 37.86 -7.94
N MET A 125 -18.70 36.89 -8.31
CA MET A 125 -18.57 36.14 -9.57
C MET A 125 -19.57 36.62 -10.65
N SER A 126 -20.24 37.76 -10.45
CA SER A 126 -21.34 38.22 -11.31
C SER A 126 -20.94 38.37 -12.79
N GLU A 127 -19.70 38.79 -13.05
CA GLU A 127 -19.14 39.00 -14.39
C GLU A 127 -18.49 37.75 -15.01
N GLU A 128 -18.37 36.66 -14.27
CA GLU A 128 -17.70 35.44 -14.75
C GLU A 128 -18.52 34.73 -15.85
N THR A 129 -17.81 34.23 -16.86
CA THR A 129 -18.41 33.48 -17.99
C THR A 129 -18.82 32.06 -17.57
N SER A 130 -18.02 31.39 -16.75
CA SER A 130 -18.27 30.01 -16.27
C SER A 130 -19.05 29.96 -14.95
N TYR A 131 -20.09 30.78 -14.82
CA TYR A 131 -20.85 31.00 -13.58
C TYR A 131 -21.52 29.73 -13.04
N ASN A 132 -22.18 28.95 -13.90
CA ASN A 132 -22.85 27.70 -13.53
C ASN A 132 -21.87 26.64 -13.00
N ARG A 133 -20.70 26.49 -13.65
CA ARG A 133 -19.63 25.57 -13.24
C ARG A 133 -19.11 25.89 -11.84
N PHE A 134 -18.92 27.17 -11.56
CA PHE A 134 -18.46 27.61 -10.24
C PHE A 134 -19.42 27.18 -9.12
N PHE A 135 -20.72 27.45 -9.29
CA PHE A 135 -21.73 27.07 -8.30
C PHE A 135 -21.99 25.57 -8.23
N ALA A 136 -21.82 24.84 -9.34
CA ALA A 136 -21.86 23.37 -9.32
C ALA A 136 -20.74 22.80 -8.42
N TYR A 137 -19.52 23.34 -8.56
CA TYR A 137 -18.39 22.93 -7.73
C TYR A 137 -18.53 23.33 -6.26
N LEU A 138 -19.05 24.53 -5.96
CA LEU A 138 -19.32 24.93 -4.57
C LEU A 138 -20.35 24.01 -3.90
N ASN A 139 -21.45 23.69 -4.58
CA ASN A 139 -22.47 22.78 -4.07
C ASN A 139 -21.92 21.37 -3.86
N LEU A 140 -21.13 20.85 -4.81
CA LEU A 140 -20.50 19.53 -4.71
C LEU A 140 -19.51 19.48 -3.55
N PHE A 141 -18.79 20.58 -3.34
CA PHE A 141 -17.88 20.74 -2.22
C PHE A 141 -18.64 20.68 -0.89
N THR A 142 -19.73 21.43 -0.74
CA THR A 142 -20.58 21.40 0.46
C THR A 142 -21.17 20.00 0.70
N ALA A 143 -21.68 19.33 -0.34
CA ALA A 143 -22.14 17.94 -0.25
C ALA A 143 -21.07 16.99 0.26
N SER A 144 -19.87 17.05 -0.33
CA SER A 144 -18.75 16.18 0.05
C SER A 144 -18.34 16.38 1.51
N MET A 145 -18.33 17.64 1.98
CA MET A 145 -18.06 17.95 3.37
C MET A 145 -19.16 17.44 4.30
N LEU A 146 -20.44 17.49 3.88
CA LEU A 146 -21.55 16.95 4.68
C LEU A 146 -21.49 15.43 4.82
N ILE A 147 -21.10 14.72 3.75
CA ILE A 147 -20.82 13.28 3.80
C ILE A 147 -19.70 12.99 4.81
N LEU A 148 -18.63 13.78 4.79
CA LEU A 148 -17.49 13.62 5.70
C LEU A 148 -17.90 13.76 7.16
N VAL A 149 -18.65 14.81 7.51
CA VAL A 149 -18.98 15.11 8.92
C VAL A 149 -20.10 14.23 9.46
N LEU A 150 -21.06 13.82 8.63
CA LEU A 150 -22.17 12.97 9.07
C LEU A 150 -21.86 11.47 9.00
N ALA A 151 -20.70 11.06 8.47
CA ALA A 151 -20.35 9.65 8.37
C ALA A 151 -20.26 8.96 9.75
N SER A 152 -20.90 7.80 9.91
CA SER A 152 -20.80 6.99 11.13
C SER A 152 -19.53 6.11 11.18
N ASN A 153 -18.86 5.92 10.04
CA ASN A 153 -17.69 5.05 9.90
C ASN A 153 -16.58 5.68 9.05
N LEU A 154 -15.37 5.11 9.20
CA LEU A 154 -14.16 5.57 8.51
C LEU A 154 -14.25 5.47 6.97
N PRO A 155 -14.77 4.38 6.34
CA PRO A 155 -14.92 4.31 4.88
C PRO A 155 -15.83 5.39 4.30
N LEU A 156 -16.99 5.63 4.89
CA LEU A 156 -17.91 6.68 4.42
C LEU A 156 -17.32 8.07 4.64
N MET A 157 -16.65 8.29 5.78
CA MET A 157 -15.92 9.54 6.02
C MET A 157 -14.83 9.72 4.95
N PHE A 158 -14.13 8.66 4.56
CA PHE A 158 -13.10 8.68 3.52
C PHE A 158 -13.66 9.04 2.14
N VAL A 159 -14.89 8.62 1.81
CA VAL A 159 -15.60 9.08 0.59
C VAL A 159 -15.77 10.60 0.62
N GLY A 160 -16.23 11.17 1.72
CA GLY A 160 -16.34 12.62 1.89
C GLY A 160 -14.97 13.32 1.86
N TRP A 161 -13.96 12.71 2.48
CA TRP A 161 -12.57 13.18 2.57
C TRP A 161 -11.90 13.32 1.19
N GLU A 162 -12.10 12.32 0.34
CA GLU A 162 -11.69 12.31 -1.07
C GLU A 162 -12.51 13.29 -1.90
N GLY A 163 -13.83 13.33 -1.67
CA GLY A 163 -14.76 14.25 -2.32
C GLY A 163 -14.35 15.71 -2.14
N VAL A 164 -14.03 16.14 -0.92
CA VAL A 164 -13.54 17.52 -0.67
C VAL A 164 -12.17 17.77 -1.31
N GLY A 165 -11.33 16.73 -1.42
CA GLY A 165 -10.04 16.81 -2.13
C GLY A 165 -10.21 17.04 -3.63
N LEU A 166 -11.13 16.31 -4.26
CA LEU A 166 -11.49 16.48 -5.67
C LEU A 166 -12.09 17.87 -5.92
N CYS A 167 -13.05 18.29 -5.10
CA CYS A 167 -13.69 19.60 -5.27
C CYS A 167 -12.69 20.75 -5.09
N SER A 168 -11.76 20.61 -4.14
CA SER A 168 -10.64 21.56 -3.95
C SER A 168 -9.75 21.65 -5.20
N TYR A 169 -9.38 20.52 -5.80
CA TYR A 169 -8.64 20.50 -7.07
C TYR A 169 -9.36 21.28 -8.18
N LEU A 170 -10.66 21.04 -8.34
CA LEU A 170 -11.49 21.69 -9.36
C LEU A 170 -11.65 23.20 -9.13
N LEU A 171 -11.78 23.63 -7.86
CA LEU A 171 -11.98 25.03 -7.51
C LEU A 171 -10.68 25.84 -7.48
N ILE A 172 -9.56 25.27 -7.05
CA ILE A 172 -8.23 25.91 -7.14
C ILE A 172 -7.84 26.09 -8.61
N GLY A 173 -8.05 25.05 -9.42
CA GLY A 173 -7.82 25.07 -10.86
C GLY A 173 -8.96 25.68 -11.67
N PHE A 174 -9.84 26.50 -11.09
CA PHE A 174 -11.04 27.00 -11.78
C PHE A 174 -10.70 27.79 -13.05
N TRP A 175 -9.68 28.66 -12.97
CA TRP A 175 -9.10 29.37 -14.13
C TRP A 175 -7.92 28.58 -14.72
N PHE A 176 -8.21 27.37 -15.21
CA PHE A 176 -7.21 26.40 -15.69
C PHE A 176 -6.41 26.87 -16.92
N GLU A 177 -6.89 27.88 -17.65
CA GLU A 177 -6.16 28.47 -18.79
C GLU A 177 -4.83 29.09 -18.34
N ASN A 178 -4.76 29.57 -17.10
CA ASN A 178 -3.51 29.96 -16.49
C ASN A 178 -2.75 28.71 -16.00
N LYS A 179 -1.62 28.44 -16.66
CA LYS A 179 -0.77 27.27 -16.35
C LYS A 179 -0.28 27.24 -14.90
N SER A 180 -0.06 28.40 -14.26
CA SER A 180 0.38 28.44 -12.86
C SER A 180 -0.76 28.01 -11.92
N TYR A 181 -1.99 28.44 -12.19
CA TYR A 181 -3.18 28.07 -11.41
C TYR A 181 -3.54 26.59 -11.59
N ALA A 182 -3.45 26.06 -12.80
CA ALA A 182 -3.60 24.63 -13.06
C ALA A 182 -2.53 23.79 -12.34
N ALA A 183 -1.28 24.26 -12.31
CA ALA A 183 -0.21 23.61 -11.58
C ALA A 183 -0.42 23.64 -10.06
N ALA A 184 -0.94 24.74 -9.51
CA ALA A 184 -1.31 24.86 -8.11
C ALA A 184 -2.40 23.86 -7.70
N GLY A 185 -3.46 23.73 -8.51
CA GLY A 185 -4.50 22.72 -8.29
C GLY A 185 -3.93 21.30 -8.25
N ARG A 186 -3.09 20.93 -9.22
CA ARG A 186 -2.42 19.62 -9.25
C ARG A 186 -1.54 19.38 -8.02
N LYS A 187 -0.78 20.39 -7.58
CA LYS A 187 0.05 20.31 -6.38
C LYS A 187 -0.80 20.03 -5.13
N ALA A 188 -1.91 20.74 -4.97
CA ALA A 188 -2.86 20.50 -3.89
C ALA A 188 -3.42 19.08 -3.92
N PHE A 189 -3.85 18.60 -5.09
CA PHE A 189 -4.37 17.25 -5.21
C PHE A 189 -3.36 16.17 -4.82
N VAL A 190 -2.11 16.27 -5.31
CA VAL A 190 -1.05 15.31 -5.03
C VAL A 190 -0.61 15.35 -3.57
N ALA A 191 -0.43 16.54 -2.98
CA ALA A 191 -0.03 16.67 -1.59
C ALA A 191 -1.07 16.07 -0.64
N ASN A 192 -2.36 16.29 -0.92
CA ASN A 192 -3.44 15.67 -0.15
C ASN A 192 -3.47 14.16 -0.33
N ARG A 193 -3.24 13.65 -1.55
CA ARG A 193 -3.20 12.20 -1.84
C ARG A 193 -2.15 11.44 -1.03
N VAL A 194 -1.00 12.07 -0.78
CA VAL A 194 0.04 11.50 0.09
C VAL A 194 -0.48 11.35 1.53
N GLY A 195 -1.25 12.33 2.02
CA GLY A 195 -1.94 12.22 3.31
C GLY A 195 -3.04 11.16 3.29
N ASP A 196 -3.81 11.06 2.21
CA ASP A 196 -4.92 10.13 2.07
C ASP A 196 -4.46 8.66 2.20
N LEU A 197 -3.22 8.34 1.76
CA LEU A 197 -2.58 7.05 2.05
C LEU A 197 -2.47 6.76 3.56
N GLY A 198 -2.13 7.78 4.35
CA GLY A 198 -2.11 7.68 5.81
C GLY A 198 -3.48 7.37 6.41
N VAL A 199 -4.54 8.01 5.92
CA VAL A 199 -5.91 7.71 6.39
C VAL A 199 -6.27 6.26 6.11
N ILE A 200 -5.97 5.75 4.91
CA ILE A 200 -6.22 4.36 4.52
C ILE A 200 -5.46 3.39 5.43
N MET A 201 -4.17 3.61 5.64
CA MET A 201 -3.35 2.75 6.50
C MET A 201 -3.80 2.79 7.97
N GLY A 202 -4.16 3.97 8.47
CA GLY A 202 -4.69 4.17 9.82
C GLY A 202 -6.03 3.46 10.00
N MET A 203 -6.93 3.58 9.02
CA MET A 203 -8.24 2.93 8.99
C MET A 203 -8.12 1.40 9.03
N PHE A 204 -7.24 0.80 8.22
CA PHE A 204 -7.03 -0.65 8.29
C PHE A 204 -6.38 -1.09 9.60
N THR A 205 -5.45 -0.30 10.15
CA THR A 205 -4.85 -0.60 11.46
C THR A 205 -5.89 -0.56 12.58
N LEU A 206 -6.83 0.40 12.55
CA LEU A 206 -7.94 0.44 13.50
C LEU A 206 -8.91 -0.72 13.32
N ALA A 207 -9.22 -1.11 12.08
CA ALA A 207 -10.06 -2.28 11.83
C ALA A 207 -9.42 -3.57 12.37
N LEU A 208 -8.09 -3.71 12.27
CA LEU A 208 -7.35 -4.83 12.88
C LEU A 208 -7.39 -4.81 14.41
N ALA A 209 -7.38 -3.62 15.02
CA ALA A 209 -7.42 -3.48 16.48
C ALA A 209 -8.83 -3.67 17.05
N ALA A 210 -9.84 -3.06 16.42
CA ALA A 210 -11.21 -2.97 16.93
C ALA A 210 -12.18 -3.99 16.32
N GLY A 211 -11.85 -4.59 15.18
CA GLY A 211 -12.77 -5.46 14.44
C GLY A 211 -14.00 -4.74 13.88
N SER A 212 -13.93 -3.41 13.73
CA SER A 212 -15.01 -2.55 13.23
C SER A 212 -14.46 -1.33 12.49
N PHE A 213 -15.23 -0.79 11.53
CA PHE A 213 -14.99 0.52 10.93
C PHE A 213 -15.87 1.63 11.53
N GLU A 214 -16.88 1.27 12.33
CA GLU A 214 -17.83 2.21 12.92
C GLU A 214 -17.18 2.98 14.08
N PHE A 215 -17.32 4.31 14.08
CA PHE A 215 -16.73 5.16 15.11
C PHE A 215 -17.20 4.78 16.51
N GLU A 216 -18.48 4.44 16.66
CA GLU A 216 -19.06 4.04 17.93
C GLU A 216 -18.39 2.80 18.51
N SER A 217 -18.24 1.74 17.71
CA SER A 217 -17.59 0.50 18.16
C SER A 217 -16.11 0.72 18.49
N ILE A 218 -15.39 1.48 17.67
CA ILE A 218 -13.98 1.81 17.88
C ILE A 218 -13.80 2.60 19.18
N ASN A 219 -14.59 3.66 19.37
CA ASN A 219 -14.49 4.53 20.55
C ASN A 219 -14.95 3.81 21.82
N ALA A 220 -16.00 2.99 21.76
CA ALA A 220 -16.44 2.20 22.91
C ALA A 220 -15.35 1.22 23.37
N LEU A 221 -14.66 0.56 22.43
CA LEU A 221 -13.56 -0.34 22.75
C LEU A 221 -12.36 0.41 23.34
N ALA A 222 -12.01 1.57 22.78
CA ALA A 222 -10.95 2.42 23.30
C ALA A 222 -11.27 2.88 24.73
N THR A 223 -12.46 3.41 24.99
CA THR A 223 -12.86 3.85 26.33
C THR A 223 -12.87 2.71 27.35
N SER A 224 -13.21 1.48 26.93
CA SER A 224 -13.18 0.31 27.82
C SER A 224 -11.77 -0.18 28.19
N ASN A 225 -10.70 0.43 27.68
CA ASN A 225 -9.30 0.03 27.85
C ASN A 225 -9.04 -1.45 27.53
N ALA A 226 -9.80 -2.02 26.58
CA ALA A 226 -9.55 -3.38 26.13
C ALA A 226 -8.14 -3.43 25.53
N GLY A 227 -7.25 -4.30 26.06
CA GLY A 227 -5.83 -4.38 25.69
C GLY A 227 -5.51 -4.62 24.20
N SER A 228 -6.55 -4.74 23.35
CA SER A 228 -6.51 -4.71 21.89
C SER A 228 -5.63 -3.59 21.29
N PHE A 229 -5.78 -2.34 21.74
CA PHE A 229 -5.04 -1.19 21.21
C PHE A 229 -3.57 -1.13 21.65
N ILE A 230 -3.24 -1.81 22.76
CA ILE A 230 -1.91 -1.85 23.37
C ILE A 230 -1.06 -2.99 22.74
N ARG A 231 -1.70 -3.93 22.02
CA ARG A 231 -0.99 -5.03 21.35
C ARG A 231 0.11 -4.49 20.43
N PRO A 232 1.27 -5.16 20.35
CA PRO A 232 2.31 -4.77 19.42
C PRO A 232 1.83 -4.98 17.98
N PHE A 233 2.18 -4.02 17.11
CA PHE A 233 1.99 -4.16 15.68
C PHE A 233 2.76 -5.39 15.17
N PRO A 234 2.24 -6.17 14.21
CA PRO A 234 2.78 -7.48 13.81
C PRO A 234 4.07 -7.38 12.98
N ILE A 235 5.12 -6.73 13.51
CA ILE A 235 6.47 -6.69 12.96
C ILE A 235 7.41 -7.33 13.98
N GLN A 236 8.14 -8.36 13.57
CA GLN A 236 9.09 -9.06 14.44
C GLN A 236 10.18 -8.09 14.95
N GLY A 237 10.39 -8.07 16.27
CA GLY A 237 11.44 -7.28 16.92
C GLY A 237 11.09 -5.82 17.25
N LEU A 238 9.87 -5.34 16.95
CA LEU A 238 9.47 -3.95 17.20
C LEU A 238 8.22 -3.88 18.09
N SER A 239 8.37 -3.41 19.34
CA SER A 239 7.27 -3.33 20.32
C SER A 239 6.52 -1.99 20.26
N ILE A 240 6.00 -1.60 19.09
CA ILE A 240 5.16 -0.40 18.94
C ILE A 240 3.69 -0.81 19.00
N SER A 241 2.86 -0.12 19.80
CA SER A 241 1.44 -0.43 19.93
C SER A 241 0.65 -0.16 18.65
N LEU A 242 -0.40 -0.94 18.41
CA LEU A 242 -1.36 -0.72 17.31
C LEU A 242 -1.94 0.70 17.35
N ALA A 243 -2.26 1.23 18.54
CA ALA A 243 -2.72 2.61 18.71
C ALA A 243 -1.70 3.63 18.18
N THR A 244 -0.41 3.47 18.51
CA THR A 244 0.63 4.40 18.05
C THR A 244 0.73 4.40 16.53
N VAL A 245 0.73 3.22 15.90
CA VAL A 245 0.80 3.09 14.45
C VAL A 245 -0.45 3.69 13.79
N ALA A 246 -1.63 3.36 14.28
CA ALA A 246 -2.89 3.89 13.77
C ALA A 246 -2.95 5.42 13.87
N CYS A 247 -2.65 5.98 15.05
CA CYS A 247 -2.67 7.42 15.30
C CYS A 247 -1.66 8.18 14.44
N LEU A 248 -0.45 7.66 14.24
CA LEU A 248 0.55 8.31 13.37
C LEU A 248 0.16 8.26 11.89
N PHE A 249 -0.44 7.17 11.41
CA PHE A 249 -0.95 7.09 10.04
C PHE A 249 -2.17 7.99 9.82
N LEU A 250 -3.12 8.02 10.74
CA LEU A 250 -4.23 8.97 10.69
C LEU A 250 -3.70 10.41 10.74
N PHE A 251 -2.68 10.68 11.57
CA PHE A 251 -2.04 11.99 11.64
C PHE A 251 -1.34 12.36 10.33
N LEU A 252 -0.74 11.42 9.59
CA LEU A 252 -0.24 11.68 8.24
C LEU A 252 -1.38 12.17 7.32
N GLY A 253 -2.58 11.59 7.45
CA GLY A 253 -3.80 12.09 6.81
C GLY A 253 -4.14 13.53 7.20
N VAL A 254 -4.16 13.81 8.51
CA VAL A 254 -4.37 15.16 9.05
C VAL A 254 -3.34 16.14 8.50
N THR A 255 -2.07 15.75 8.39
CA THR A 255 -1.01 16.64 7.89
C THR A 255 -1.24 17.06 6.44
N GLY A 256 -1.82 16.19 5.61
CA GLY A 256 -2.21 16.50 4.23
C GLY A 256 -3.33 17.56 4.17
N LYS A 257 -4.50 17.25 4.74
CA LYS A 257 -5.70 18.12 4.64
C LYS A 257 -5.59 19.39 5.47
N SER A 258 -5.02 19.33 6.67
CA SER A 258 -4.85 20.48 7.57
C SER A 258 -3.53 21.21 7.37
N ALA A 259 -2.82 20.93 6.27
CA ALA A 259 -1.60 21.62 5.84
C ALA A 259 -0.56 21.72 6.98
N GLN A 260 -0.26 20.61 7.65
CA GLN A 260 0.77 20.57 8.69
C GLN A 260 2.14 20.30 8.07
N VAL A 261 3.21 20.62 8.79
CA VAL A 261 4.56 20.18 8.41
C VAL A 261 4.56 18.62 8.37
N PRO A 262 5.00 18.00 7.26
CA PRO A 262 5.74 18.59 6.16
C PRO A 262 4.90 18.94 4.90
N LEU A 263 3.60 18.64 4.87
CA LEU A 263 2.72 18.74 3.69
C LEU A 263 1.99 20.10 3.52
N TYR A 264 2.38 21.15 4.25
CA TYR A 264 1.71 22.46 4.20
C TYR A 264 1.83 23.23 2.86
N ILE A 265 2.75 22.81 1.99
CA ILE A 265 3.22 23.56 0.80
C ILE A 265 2.14 23.89 -0.24
N TRP A 266 1.00 23.20 -0.23
CA TRP A 266 -0.05 23.41 -1.22
C TRP A 266 -0.99 24.57 -0.87
N LEU A 267 -1.17 24.85 0.42
CA LEU A 267 -2.19 25.79 0.89
C LEU A 267 -1.94 27.25 0.45
N PRO A 268 -0.68 27.76 0.43
CA PRO A 268 -0.40 29.09 -0.09
C PRO A 268 -0.66 29.21 -1.60
N ASP A 269 -0.39 28.16 -2.36
CA ASP A 269 -0.62 28.14 -3.81
C ASP A 269 -2.11 27.98 -4.15
N ALA A 270 -2.91 27.43 -3.23
CA ALA A 270 -4.37 27.34 -3.35
C ALA A 270 -5.05 28.73 -3.46
N MET A 271 -4.33 29.80 -3.13
CA MET A 271 -4.79 31.19 -3.34
C MET A 271 -4.93 31.58 -4.81
N ALA A 272 -4.51 30.72 -5.74
CA ALA A 272 -4.81 30.83 -7.16
C ALA A 272 -6.33 30.78 -7.45
N GLY A 273 -7.11 30.10 -6.60
CA GLY A 273 -8.56 30.02 -6.76
C GLY A 273 -9.29 31.34 -6.49
N PRO A 274 -10.57 31.44 -6.89
CA PRO A 274 -11.41 32.59 -6.56
C PRO A 274 -11.52 32.81 -5.05
N THR A 275 -11.56 34.06 -4.59
CA THR A 275 -11.55 34.37 -3.15
C THR A 275 -12.68 33.73 -2.33
N PRO A 276 -13.92 33.55 -2.83
CA PRO A 276 -14.96 32.81 -2.10
C PRO A 276 -14.58 31.34 -1.84
N VAL A 277 -13.80 30.72 -2.75
CA VAL A 277 -13.26 29.37 -2.56
C VAL A 277 -12.25 29.35 -1.42
N SER A 278 -11.37 30.36 -1.35
CA SER A 278 -10.44 30.49 -0.24
C SER A 278 -11.18 30.62 1.10
N ALA A 279 -12.27 31.38 1.16
CA ALA A 279 -13.09 31.43 2.37
C ALA A 279 -13.68 30.05 2.74
N LEU A 280 -14.19 29.29 1.76
CA LEU A 280 -14.82 27.99 2.00
C LEU A 280 -13.80 26.94 2.48
N ILE A 281 -12.70 26.78 1.72
CA ILE A 281 -11.65 25.78 1.99
C ILE A 281 -10.97 26.02 3.33
N HIS A 282 -10.71 27.29 3.68
CA HIS A 282 -9.85 27.65 4.80
C HIS A 282 -10.61 27.90 6.11
N ALA A 283 -11.90 28.23 6.05
CA ALA A 283 -12.66 28.55 7.24
C ALA A 283 -13.52 27.39 7.73
N ALA A 284 -14.36 26.84 6.86
CA ALA A 284 -15.48 25.99 7.30
C ALA A 284 -15.31 24.49 7.00
N THR A 285 -14.33 24.07 6.20
CA THR A 285 -14.43 22.76 5.54
C THR A 285 -13.13 21.93 5.45
N MET A 286 -12.36 22.06 4.37
CA MET A 286 -11.30 21.11 3.99
C MET A 286 -10.20 21.07 5.05
N VAL A 287 -9.69 22.23 5.44
CA VAL A 287 -8.55 22.28 6.34
C VAL A 287 -8.91 21.88 7.77
N THR A 288 -10.19 21.97 8.14
CA THR A 288 -10.71 21.58 9.46
C THR A 288 -11.04 20.09 9.54
N ALA A 289 -11.13 19.38 8.41
CA ALA A 289 -11.46 17.95 8.37
C ALA A 289 -10.47 17.08 9.16
N GLY A 290 -9.17 17.43 9.15
CA GLY A 290 -8.16 16.72 9.93
C GLY A 290 -8.36 16.86 11.44
N VAL A 291 -8.63 18.08 11.93
CA VAL A 291 -8.93 18.32 13.36
C VAL A 291 -10.23 17.62 13.75
N TYR A 292 -11.24 17.63 12.86
CA TYR A 292 -12.50 16.91 13.06
C TYR A 292 -12.28 15.40 13.27
N LEU A 293 -11.48 14.75 12.41
CA LEU A 293 -11.11 13.34 12.54
C LEU A 293 -10.42 13.04 13.88
N MET A 294 -9.49 13.90 14.30
CA MET A 294 -8.80 13.72 15.58
C MET A 294 -9.74 13.83 16.78
N CYS A 295 -10.68 14.79 16.75
CA CYS A 295 -11.68 14.94 17.80
C CYS A 295 -12.66 13.75 17.81
N ARG A 296 -13.07 13.28 16.63
CA ARG A 296 -13.96 12.11 16.46
C ARG A 296 -13.38 10.82 17.04
N LEU A 297 -12.06 10.66 16.94
CA LEU A 297 -11.32 9.49 17.43
C LEU A 297 -10.49 9.83 18.68
N SER A 298 -10.83 10.86 19.43
CA SER A 298 -10.02 11.28 20.59
C SER A 298 -9.79 10.15 21.61
N PRO A 299 -10.73 9.23 21.90
CA PRO A 299 -10.46 8.08 22.78
C PRO A 299 -9.29 7.21 22.31
N VAL A 300 -9.12 7.05 21.00
CA VAL A 300 -8.04 6.26 20.40
C VAL A 300 -6.70 6.99 20.50
N PHE A 301 -6.67 8.30 20.25
CA PHE A 301 -5.45 9.10 20.37
C PHE A 301 -4.88 9.10 21.80
N LEU A 302 -5.76 9.06 22.80
CA LEU A 302 -5.38 8.98 24.22
C LEU A 302 -4.67 7.66 24.61
N HIS A 303 -4.67 6.64 23.75
CA HIS A 303 -3.96 5.38 23.98
C HIS A 303 -2.48 5.41 23.56
N SER A 304 -1.99 6.53 23.03
CA SER A 304 -0.59 6.67 22.60
C SER A 304 0.01 8.02 22.94
N ASP A 305 0.73 8.08 24.06
CA ASP A 305 1.48 9.27 24.47
C ASP A 305 2.50 9.70 23.41
N THR A 306 3.14 8.73 22.74
CA THR A 306 4.11 9.01 21.68
C THR A 306 3.47 9.72 20.48
N ALA A 307 2.30 9.24 20.02
CA ALA A 307 1.60 9.90 18.93
C ALA A 307 1.17 11.32 19.33
N MET A 308 0.62 11.49 20.53
CA MET A 308 0.19 12.77 21.08
C MET A 308 1.34 13.79 21.15
N MET A 309 2.52 13.37 21.65
CA MET A 309 3.72 14.21 21.66
C MET A 309 4.16 14.64 20.26
N VAL A 310 4.17 13.73 19.28
CA VAL A 310 4.52 14.04 17.89
C VAL A 310 3.55 15.08 17.31
N ILE A 311 2.25 14.89 17.54
CA ILE A 311 1.18 15.79 17.10
C ILE A 311 1.37 17.18 17.72
N ALA A 312 1.62 17.28 19.03
CA ALA A 312 1.82 18.54 19.74
C ALA A 312 3.01 19.34 19.19
N VAL A 313 4.14 18.65 18.98
CA VAL A 313 5.36 19.25 18.44
C VAL A 313 5.17 19.69 16.99
N VAL A 314 4.60 18.83 16.13
CA VAL A 314 4.38 19.15 14.72
C VAL A 314 3.38 20.31 14.55
N GLY A 315 2.31 20.34 15.35
CA GLY A 315 1.36 21.46 15.37
C GLY A 315 2.03 22.77 15.77
N THR A 316 2.86 22.74 16.81
CA THR A 316 3.62 23.92 17.28
C THR A 316 4.63 24.42 16.24
N LEU A 317 5.39 23.51 15.63
CA LEU A 317 6.33 23.85 14.56
C LEU A 317 5.62 24.43 13.35
N THR A 318 4.46 23.87 12.96
CA THR A 318 3.62 24.40 11.90
C THR A 318 3.13 25.81 12.22
N ALA A 319 2.67 26.04 13.45
CA ALA A 319 2.20 27.34 13.92
C ALA A 319 3.27 28.43 13.77
N LEU A 320 4.49 28.15 14.24
CA LEU A 320 5.64 29.05 14.19
C LEU A 320 6.16 29.27 12.77
N LEU A 321 6.37 28.19 12.01
CA LEU A 321 6.92 28.26 10.66
C LEU A 321 6.00 29.09 9.77
N ALA A 322 4.70 28.83 9.79
CA ALA A 322 3.75 29.58 9.00
C ALA A 322 3.61 31.05 9.44
N ALA A 323 3.62 31.31 10.75
CA ALA A 323 3.59 32.68 11.26
C ALA A 323 4.82 33.48 10.81
N SER A 324 6.02 32.86 10.82
CA SER A 324 7.25 33.47 10.35
C SER A 324 7.20 33.85 8.86
N ILE A 325 6.61 33.00 8.02
CA ILE A 325 6.42 33.32 6.61
C ILE A 325 5.44 34.49 6.46
N ALA A 326 4.28 34.43 7.13
CA ALA A 326 3.24 35.47 7.04
C ALA A 326 3.73 36.88 7.39
N VAL A 327 4.70 37.01 8.31
CA VAL A 327 5.31 38.29 8.71
C VAL A 327 5.98 39.01 7.55
N VAL A 328 6.60 38.28 6.61
CA VAL A 328 7.37 38.87 5.50
C VAL A 328 6.65 38.83 4.15
N GLN A 329 5.52 38.11 4.04
CA GLN A 329 4.77 38.05 2.78
C GLN A 329 4.12 39.39 2.42
N HIS A 330 4.02 39.68 1.14
CA HIS A 330 3.45 40.94 0.62
C HIS A 330 2.03 40.77 0.06
N GLU A 331 1.69 39.59 -0.44
CA GLU A 331 0.38 39.33 -1.04
C GLU A 331 -0.68 39.07 0.04
N MET A 332 -1.78 39.82 0.00
CA MET A 332 -2.86 39.77 1.00
C MET A 332 -3.42 38.36 1.20
N LYS A 333 -3.74 37.63 0.11
CA LYS A 333 -4.30 36.27 0.19
C LYS A 333 -3.29 35.27 0.76
N LYS A 334 -2.01 35.34 0.37
CA LYS A 334 -0.96 34.47 0.94
C LYS A 334 -0.74 34.72 2.43
N ILE A 335 -0.79 35.96 2.92
CA ILE A 335 -0.74 36.26 4.37
C ILE A 335 -1.92 35.58 5.09
N LEU A 336 -3.13 35.64 4.52
CA LEU A 336 -4.31 34.97 5.06
C LEU A 336 -4.22 33.43 4.97
N ALA A 337 -3.58 32.89 3.94
CA ALA A 337 -3.34 31.45 3.80
C ALA A 337 -2.35 30.95 4.86
N TYR A 338 -1.19 31.61 5.02
CA TYR A 338 -0.20 31.23 6.04
C TYR A 338 -0.72 31.41 7.46
N SER A 339 -1.53 32.45 7.69
CA SER A 339 -2.18 32.58 8.99
C SER A 339 -3.18 31.46 9.27
N THR A 340 -3.77 30.85 8.24
CA THR A 340 -4.60 29.64 8.37
C THR A 340 -3.75 28.42 8.70
N VAL A 341 -2.63 28.20 7.99
CA VAL A 341 -1.65 27.15 8.34
C VAL A 341 -1.25 27.28 9.81
N SER A 342 -0.99 28.52 10.26
CA SER A 342 -0.61 28.80 11.64
C SER A 342 -1.73 28.45 12.63
N GLN A 343 -2.98 28.88 12.38
CA GLN A 343 -4.12 28.56 13.27
C GLN A 343 -4.44 27.06 13.32
N LEU A 344 -4.30 26.34 12.20
CA LEU A 344 -4.44 24.89 12.20
C LEU A 344 -3.34 24.23 13.02
N GLY A 345 -2.12 24.78 12.99
CA GLY A 345 -1.04 24.38 13.89
C GLY A 345 -1.43 24.52 15.37
N PHE A 346 -2.10 25.61 15.76
CA PHE A 346 -2.68 25.75 17.11
C PHE A 346 -3.71 24.66 17.42
N MET A 347 -4.65 24.39 16.51
CA MET A 347 -5.70 23.40 16.72
C MET A 347 -5.15 21.97 16.81
N VAL A 348 -4.18 21.64 15.97
CA VAL A 348 -3.48 20.33 15.98
C VAL A 348 -2.63 20.20 17.24
N ALA A 349 -1.92 21.25 17.65
CA ALA A 349 -1.17 21.25 18.91
C ALA A 349 -2.09 21.06 20.11
N ALA A 350 -3.27 21.70 20.12
CA ALA A 350 -4.29 21.51 21.15
C ALA A 350 -4.73 20.03 21.28
N CYS A 351 -4.99 19.39 20.13
CA CYS A 351 -5.30 17.97 20.11
C CYS A 351 -4.12 17.12 20.62
N GLY A 352 -2.88 17.48 20.27
CA GLY A 352 -1.67 16.77 20.72
C GLY A 352 -1.38 16.91 22.21
N VAL A 353 -1.85 17.98 22.88
CA VAL A 353 -1.79 18.10 24.34
C VAL A 353 -3.01 17.51 25.06
N GLY A 354 -3.93 16.88 24.33
CA GLY A 354 -5.15 16.26 24.89
C GLY A 354 -6.31 17.23 25.08
N ALA A 355 -6.17 18.50 24.69
CA ALA A 355 -7.22 19.51 24.73
C ALA A 355 -8.05 19.51 23.43
N PHE A 356 -8.64 18.37 23.08
CA PHE A 356 -9.41 18.18 21.85
C PHE A 356 -10.61 19.14 21.73
N SER A 357 -11.36 19.32 22.83
CA SER A 357 -12.50 20.24 22.87
C SER A 357 -12.08 21.70 22.64
N ALA A 358 -10.93 22.12 23.19
CA ALA A 358 -10.35 23.45 22.93
C ALA A 358 -9.92 23.62 21.46
N GLY A 359 -9.29 22.59 20.89
CA GLY A 359 -8.94 22.55 19.47
C GLY A 359 -10.16 22.70 18.56
N PHE A 360 -11.24 21.97 18.85
CA PHE A 360 -12.49 22.07 18.10
C PHE A 360 -13.23 23.38 18.36
N PHE A 361 -13.12 23.95 19.57
CA PHE A 361 -13.67 25.27 19.86
C PHE A 361 -13.00 26.33 18.99
N HIS A 362 -11.69 26.25 18.85
CA HIS A 362 -10.97 27.15 17.96
C HIS A 362 -11.33 26.91 16.50
N VAL A 363 -11.57 25.67 16.04
CA VAL A 363 -12.14 25.41 14.70
C VAL A 363 -13.44 26.18 14.50
N PHE A 364 -14.35 26.11 15.48
CA PHE A 364 -15.65 26.77 15.43
C PHE A 364 -15.52 28.29 15.36
N THR A 365 -14.75 28.92 16.26
CA THR A 365 -14.55 30.39 16.25
C THR A 365 -13.83 30.86 14.98
N HIS A 366 -12.84 30.09 14.54
CA HIS A 366 -12.04 30.33 13.34
C HIS A 366 -12.86 30.37 12.07
N ALA A 367 -13.88 29.52 11.96
CA ALA A 367 -14.74 29.50 10.79
C ALA A 367 -15.40 30.87 10.55
N PHE A 368 -15.80 31.60 11.59
CA PHE A 368 -16.39 32.93 11.45
C PHE A 368 -15.36 34.00 11.08
N PHE A 369 -14.32 34.18 11.88
CA PHE A 369 -13.38 35.28 11.64
C PHE A 369 -12.51 35.06 10.40
N LYS A 370 -12.20 33.81 10.01
CA LYS A 370 -11.49 33.57 8.75
C LYS A 370 -12.35 33.74 7.52
N ALA A 371 -13.58 33.24 7.53
CA ALA A 371 -14.48 33.51 6.42
C ALA A 371 -14.64 35.02 6.24
N CYS A 372 -14.80 35.78 7.33
CA CYS A 372 -14.88 37.23 7.28
C CYS A 372 -13.59 37.88 6.73
N LEU A 373 -12.40 37.41 7.13
CA LEU A 373 -11.13 37.95 6.64
C LEU A 373 -10.89 37.66 5.15
N PHE A 374 -11.17 36.43 4.69
CA PHE A 374 -11.01 36.09 3.27
C PHE A 374 -12.04 36.81 2.39
N LEU A 375 -13.32 36.83 2.79
CA LEU A 375 -14.35 37.55 2.06
C LEU A 375 -14.12 39.07 2.12
N GLY A 376 -13.58 39.59 3.22
CA GLY A 376 -13.20 40.99 3.36
C GLY A 376 -12.02 41.36 2.46
N ALA A 377 -10.99 40.51 2.38
CA ALA A 377 -9.91 40.64 1.41
C ALA A 377 -10.45 40.60 -0.03
N GLY A 378 -11.41 39.71 -0.32
CA GLY A 378 -12.08 39.67 -1.62
C GLY A 378 -12.83 40.96 -1.95
N SER A 379 -13.48 41.58 -0.96
CA SER A 379 -14.14 42.88 -1.13
C SER A 379 -13.13 43.99 -1.43
N VAL A 380 -11.99 44.01 -0.75
CA VAL A 380 -10.90 44.96 -1.05
C VAL A 380 -10.38 44.75 -2.47
N MET A 381 -10.09 43.50 -2.86
CA MET A 381 -9.60 43.17 -4.19
C MET A 381 -10.60 43.53 -5.30
N HIS A 382 -11.88 43.26 -5.07
CA HIS A 382 -12.95 43.58 -6.01
C HIS A 382 -13.07 45.11 -6.19
N ALA A 383 -13.00 45.87 -5.09
CA ALA A 383 -13.12 47.33 -5.15
C ALA A 383 -11.96 48.02 -5.89
N VAL A 384 -10.78 47.41 -5.92
CA VAL A 384 -9.60 47.95 -6.62
C VAL A 384 -9.31 47.24 -7.95
N HIS A 385 -10.21 46.38 -8.42
CA HIS A 385 -10.05 45.57 -9.64
C HIS A 385 -8.73 44.75 -9.68
N ALA A 386 -8.24 44.33 -8.51
CA ALA A 386 -7.04 43.49 -8.42
C ALA A 386 -7.42 42.02 -8.66
N HIS A 387 -7.22 41.54 -9.89
CA HIS A 387 -7.41 40.14 -10.27
C HIS A 387 -6.23 39.27 -9.78
N GLY A 388 -6.24 38.89 -8.51
CA GLY A 388 -5.37 37.84 -7.96
C GLY A 388 -4.22 38.32 -7.08
N ASP A 389 -3.47 39.34 -7.49
CA ASP A 389 -2.20 39.75 -6.87
C ASP A 389 -2.29 41.09 -6.13
N ALA A 390 -3.03 41.12 -5.02
CA ALA A 390 -3.13 42.32 -4.18
C ALA A 390 -1.95 42.44 -3.21
N ASP A 391 -0.95 43.24 -3.59
CA ASP A 391 0.17 43.64 -2.76
C ASP A 391 -0.25 44.69 -1.73
N ILE A 392 -0.07 44.38 -0.44
CA ILE A 392 -0.46 45.24 0.68
C ILE A 392 0.23 46.61 0.68
N PHE A 393 1.41 46.74 0.08
CA PHE A 393 2.13 48.02 0.01
C PHE A 393 1.55 48.96 -1.06
N LYS A 394 0.83 48.42 -2.03
CA LYS A 394 0.11 49.18 -3.06
C LYS A 394 -1.31 49.56 -2.63
N LEU A 395 -1.82 48.94 -1.56
CA LEU A 395 -3.08 49.30 -0.91
C LEU A 395 -2.87 50.41 0.12
N GLY A 396 -3.94 51.02 0.61
CA GLY A 396 -3.88 52.04 1.67
C GLY A 396 -5.14 52.90 1.72
N GLY A 397 -5.44 53.52 2.86
CA GLY A 397 -6.51 54.51 2.99
C GLY A 397 -7.94 54.01 2.74
N MET A 398 -8.15 52.69 2.66
CA MET A 398 -9.43 52.09 2.24
C MET A 398 -10.59 52.31 3.23
N LYS A 399 -10.30 52.67 4.48
CA LYS A 399 -11.31 52.90 5.52
C LYS A 399 -12.41 53.89 5.11
N LYS A 400 -12.08 54.90 4.30
CA LYS A 400 -13.03 55.94 3.87
C LYS A 400 -14.06 55.41 2.87
N TYR A 401 -13.64 54.46 2.05
CA TYR A 401 -14.38 53.94 0.90
C TYR A 401 -15.17 52.67 1.25
N LEU A 402 -14.52 51.72 1.93
CA LEU A 402 -15.09 50.41 2.27
C LEU A 402 -15.44 50.33 3.75
N LYS A 403 -16.51 51.03 4.17
CA LYS A 403 -16.85 51.15 5.60
C LYS A 403 -17.27 49.84 6.23
N THR A 404 -18.07 49.04 5.50
CA THR A 404 -18.56 47.76 6.00
C THR A 404 -17.39 46.79 6.14
N THR A 405 -16.63 46.61 5.07
CA THR A 405 -15.44 45.76 5.04
C THR A 405 -14.40 46.20 6.07
N HIS A 406 -14.19 47.50 6.28
CA HIS A 406 -13.26 48.01 7.28
C HIS A 406 -13.58 47.51 8.70
N TRP A 407 -14.83 47.68 9.15
CA TRP A 407 -15.22 47.32 10.51
C TRP A 407 -15.25 45.80 10.72
N THR A 408 -15.79 45.06 9.76
CA THR A 408 -15.87 43.59 9.86
C THR A 408 -14.48 42.96 9.79
N PHE A 409 -13.58 43.50 8.97
CA PHE A 409 -12.17 43.09 8.91
C PHE A 409 -11.43 43.41 10.21
N LEU A 410 -11.61 44.60 10.79
CA LEU A 410 -11.02 44.97 12.09
C LEU A 410 -11.47 44.03 13.20
N VAL A 411 -12.78 43.79 13.32
CA VAL A 411 -13.36 42.88 14.32
C VAL A 411 -12.76 41.47 14.18
N SER A 412 -12.60 41.00 12.95
CA SER A 412 -12.02 39.68 12.69
C SER A 412 -10.52 39.64 12.96
N CYS A 413 -9.78 40.72 12.73
CA CYS A 413 -8.38 40.87 13.15
C CYS A 413 -8.22 40.86 14.67
N LEU A 414 -9.11 41.52 15.40
CA LEU A 414 -9.13 41.50 16.87
C LEU A 414 -9.44 40.10 17.40
N ALA A 415 -10.40 39.40 16.79
CA ALA A 415 -10.73 38.03 17.13
C ALA A 415 -9.53 37.09 16.93
N ILE A 416 -8.93 37.04 15.73
CA ILE A 416 -7.80 36.14 15.47
C ILE A 416 -6.54 36.49 16.30
N ALA A 417 -6.36 37.76 16.69
CA ALA A 417 -5.25 38.18 17.53
C ALA A 417 -5.41 37.78 19.01
N GLY A 418 -6.59 37.29 19.42
CA GLY A 418 -6.89 36.96 20.80
C GLY A 418 -7.13 38.20 21.68
N PHE A 419 -7.67 39.29 21.11
CA PHE A 419 -7.97 40.47 21.91
C PHE A 419 -9.13 40.20 22.89
N PRO A 420 -9.03 40.62 24.17
CA PRO A 420 -10.07 40.36 25.17
C PRO A 420 -11.48 40.78 24.71
N GLY A 421 -12.45 39.89 24.89
CA GLY A 421 -13.86 40.09 24.53
C GLY A 421 -14.27 39.62 23.13
N PHE A 422 -13.32 39.19 22.30
CA PHE A 422 -13.59 38.59 20.98
C PHE A 422 -13.41 37.07 20.99
N SER A 423 -13.92 36.36 19.98
CA SER A 423 -14.03 34.90 20.04
C SER A 423 -12.71 34.14 20.11
N GLY A 424 -11.66 34.68 19.49
CA GLY A 424 -10.33 34.06 19.53
C GLY A 424 -9.64 34.17 20.90
N PHE A 425 -10.03 35.10 21.78
CA PHE A 425 -9.51 35.17 23.14
C PHE A 425 -9.87 33.90 23.91
N PHE A 426 -11.17 33.59 23.99
CA PHE A 426 -11.67 32.40 24.70
C PHE A 426 -11.10 31.10 24.13
N SER A 427 -11.09 30.97 22.80
CA SER A 427 -10.65 29.72 22.17
C SER A 427 -9.12 29.52 22.15
N LYS A 428 -8.31 30.58 22.02
CA LYS A 428 -6.84 30.44 22.07
C LYS A 428 -6.32 30.27 23.49
N ASP A 429 -6.91 30.98 24.45
CA ASP A 429 -6.49 30.87 25.84
C ASP A 429 -6.73 29.45 26.36
N GLU A 430 -7.82 28.78 25.94
CA GLU A 430 -8.07 27.37 26.28
C GLU A 430 -7.01 26.42 25.70
N ILE A 431 -6.49 26.70 24.49
CA ILE A 431 -5.38 25.92 23.90
C ILE A 431 -4.09 26.15 24.70
N LEU A 432 -3.79 27.40 25.05
CA LEU A 432 -2.64 27.72 25.88
C LEU A 432 -2.77 27.14 27.29
N LEU A 433 -4.00 27.01 27.82
CA LEU A 433 -4.29 26.35 29.09
C LEU A 433 -3.93 24.87 29.02
N GLY A 434 -4.35 24.15 27.98
CA GLY A 434 -3.94 22.75 27.77
C GLY A 434 -2.42 22.58 27.67
N ALA A 435 -1.75 23.48 26.95
CA ALA A 435 -0.28 23.49 26.87
C ALA A 435 0.38 23.82 28.22
N ALA A 436 -0.19 24.74 28.99
CA ALA A 436 0.29 25.10 30.32
C ALA A 436 0.08 23.98 31.33
N ALA A 437 -1.04 23.27 31.27
CA ALA A 437 -1.31 22.10 32.09
C ALA A 437 -0.29 20.98 31.83
N MET A 438 0.07 20.73 30.57
CA MET A 438 1.14 19.79 30.23
C MET A 438 2.53 20.27 30.70
N ALA A 439 2.81 21.57 30.65
CA ALA A 439 4.11 22.14 31.03
C ALA A 439 4.30 22.22 32.56
N LEU A 440 3.25 22.55 33.30
CA LEU A 440 3.27 22.82 34.75
C LEU A 440 2.71 21.66 35.59
N GLY A 441 2.16 20.63 34.95
CA GLY A 441 1.62 19.45 35.63
C GLY A 441 2.69 18.58 36.30
N GLU A 442 2.23 17.52 36.99
CA GLU A 442 3.09 16.66 37.83
C GLU A 442 4.28 16.04 37.08
N HIS A 443 4.13 15.76 35.79
CA HIS A 443 5.18 15.18 34.95
C HIS A 443 6.05 16.20 34.22
N ASN A 444 5.91 17.52 34.49
CA ASN A 444 6.65 18.67 33.93
C ASN A 444 7.56 18.29 32.75
N THR A 445 6.97 18.23 31.56
CA THR A 445 7.69 17.75 30.38
C THR A 445 8.34 18.91 29.64
N VAL A 446 9.58 18.69 29.17
CA VAL A 446 10.28 19.65 28.27
C VAL A 446 9.42 19.94 27.03
N VAL A 447 8.71 18.92 26.53
CA VAL A 447 7.78 19.05 25.40
C VAL A 447 6.66 20.04 25.72
N GLY A 448 6.04 19.97 26.90
CA GLY A 448 5.02 20.93 27.33
C GLY A 448 5.51 22.38 27.29
N TRP A 449 6.73 22.65 27.78
CA TRP A 449 7.33 23.98 27.70
C TRP A 449 7.59 24.45 26.26
N ILE A 450 8.10 23.56 25.40
CA ILE A 450 8.32 23.86 23.98
C ILE A 450 6.99 24.24 23.31
N VAL A 451 5.92 23.49 23.57
CA VAL A 451 4.58 23.76 23.04
C VAL A 451 4.04 25.08 23.56
N LEU A 452 4.05 25.32 24.88
CA LEU A 452 3.52 26.54 25.48
C LEU A 452 4.24 27.80 24.98
N VAL A 453 5.57 27.81 25.02
CA VAL A 453 6.37 28.96 24.58
C VAL A 453 6.27 29.15 23.07
N GLY A 454 6.31 28.05 22.31
CA GLY A 454 6.18 28.08 20.86
C GLY A 454 4.84 28.63 20.39
N LEU A 455 3.73 28.18 20.98
CA LEU A 455 2.40 28.70 20.69
C LEU A 455 2.24 30.15 21.14
N SER A 456 2.78 30.54 22.30
CA SER A 456 2.76 31.95 22.75
C SER A 456 3.51 32.87 21.78
N LEU A 457 4.67 32.45 21.27
CA LEU A 457 5.41 33.19 20.24
C LEU A 457 4.65 33.23 18.91
N ALA A 458 4.05 32.13 18.48
CA ALA A 458 3.20 32.10 17.29
C ALA A 458 1.98 33.02 17.44
N ALA A 459 1.42 33.17 18.64
CA ALA A 459 0.30 34.06 18.93
C ALA A 459 0.73 35.53 18.80
N PHE A 460 1.91 35.88 19.33
CA PHE A 460 2.51 37.21 19.16
C PHE A 460 2.71 37.56 17.68
N MET A 461 3.31 36.63 16.91
CA MET A 461 3.52 36.82 15.48
C MET A 461 2.19 36.92 14.72
N THR A 462 1.18 36.17 15.14
CA THR A 462 -0.19 36.24 14.58
C THR A 462 -0.80 37.61 14.74
N ALA A 463 -0.78 38.15 15.96
CA ALA A 463 -1.23 39.50 16.21
C ALA A 463 -0.47 40.52 15.35
N PHE A 464 0.85 40.38 15.25
CA PHE A 464 1.70 41.27 14.45
C PHE A 464 1.36 41.26 12.95
N TYR A 465 1.36 40.10 12.28
CA TYR A 465 1.14 40.07 10.82
C TYR A 465 -0.30 40.42 10.44
N MET A 466 -1.29 40.13 11.30
CA MET A 466 -2.69 40.49 11.04
C MET A 466 -2.91 42.00 11.13
N PHE A 467 -2.29 42.65 12.12
CA PHE A 467 -2.38 44.10 12.25
C PHE A 467 -1.48 44.84 11.26
N ARG A 468 -0.34 44.26 10.84
CA ARG A 468 0.44 44.72 9.68
C ARG A 468 -0.44 44.77 8.43
N LEU A 469 -1.13 43.67 8.13
CA LEU A 469 -2.07 43.59 7.00
C LEU A 469 -3.18 44.66 7.11
N TYR A 470 -3.79 44.80 8.29
CA TYR A 470 -4.86 45.77 8.51
C TYR A 470 -4.41 47.23 8.34
N PHE A 471 -3.30 47.64 8.96
CA PHE A 471 -2.83 49.03 8.88
C PHE A 471 -2.41 49.39 7.45
N LEU A 472 -1.65 48.54 6.77
CA LEU A 472 -1.21 48.80 5.39
C LEU A 472 -2.39 48.87 4.40
N THR A 473 -3.47 48.14 4.66
CA THR A 473 -4.66 48.13 3.79
C THR A 473 -5.59 49.32 4.05
N PHE A 474 -5.94 49.58 5.32
CA PHE A 474 -7.05 50.48 5.64
C PHE A 474 -6.63 51.88 6.13
N THR A 475 -5.42 52.05 6.66
CA THR A 475 -4.94 53.35 7.18
C THR A 475 -3.93 53.99 6.23
N GLY A 476 -3.45 55.20 6.56
CA GLY A 476 -2.59 55.99 5.66
C GLY A 476 -3.32 56.62 4.47
N SER A 477 -2.55 56.96 3.43
CA SER A 477 -3.07 57.54 2.19
C SER A 477 -3.56 56.45 1.22
N TYR A 478 -4.45 56.83 0.28
CA TYR A 478 -4.94 55.92 -0.76
C TYR A 478 -3.88 55.78 -1.86
N ARG A 479 -3.45 54.55 -2.12
CA ARG A 479 -2.34 54.23 -3.06
C ARG A 479 -2.77 53.42 -4.30
N SER A 480 -3.97 52.84 -4.29
CA SER A 480 -4.38 51.86 -5.31
C SER A 480 -4.86 52.47 -6.63
N GLY A 481 -5.05 53.80 -6.71
CA GLY A 481 -5.52 54.50 -7.91
C GLY A 481 -4.42 54.92 -8.90
N ALA A 482 -3.16 54.60 -8.64
CA ALA A 482 -2.02 55.01 -9.48
C ALA A 482 -1.71 54.02 -10.63
N HIS A 483 -2.50 52.96 -10.79
CA HIS A 483 -2.33 51.99 -11.88
C HIS A 483 -3.47 52.17 -12.90
N GLY A 484 -3.19 52.90 -14.00
CA GLY A 484 -4.19 53.08 -15.05
C GLY A 484 -3.84 53.83 -16.34
N ASP A 485 -2.66 54.45 -16.55
CA ASP A 485 -2.42 55.22 -17.80
C ASP A 485 -1.16 54.87 -18.62
N ASP A 486 -0.21 54.04 -18.13
CA ASP A 486 1.12 54.00 -18.78
C ASP A 486 1.50 52.73 -19.57
N GLU A 487 0.64 51.71 -19.74
CA GLU A 487 1.12 50.45 -20.35
C GLU A 487 0.38 49.83 -21.54
N HIS A 488 -0.64 50.44 -22.14
CA HIS A 488 -1.12 50.00 -23.46
C HIS A 488 -1.67 51.13 -24.37
N GLY A 489 -0.82 51.64 -25.27
CA GLY A 489 -1.13 51.75 -26.71
C GLY A 489 -1.90 52.97 -27.23
N HIS A 490 -1.15 53.85 -27.90
CA HIS A 490 -1.49 54.58 -29.14
C HIS A 490 -2.83 55.30 -29.27
N GLY A 491 -2.74 56.62 -29.43
CA GLY A 491 -3.88 57.50 -29.64
C GLY A 491 -4.70 57.20 -30.89
N HIS A 492 -6.00 57.36 -30.73
CA HIS A 492 -6.88 57.95 -31.73
C HIS A 492 -7.86 58.87 -31.00
N GLY A 493 -7.90 60.12 -31.44
CA GLY A 493 -8.88 61.09 -30.98
C GLY A 493 -10.25 60.86 -31.62
N ASP A 494 -11.23 61.47 -30.97
CA ASP A 494 -12.57 61.78 -31.45
C ASP A 494 -13.56 60.61 -31.54
N HIS A 495 -14.44 60.51 -30.54
CA HIS A 495 -15.86 60.84 -30.69
C HIS A 495 -16.59 60.64 -29.35
N GLY A 496 -17.25 61.69 -28.88
CA GLY A 496 -18.18 61.60 -27.75
C GLY A 496 -19.44 60.84 -28.12
N HIS A 497 -20.00 60.09 -27.18
CA HIS A 497 -21.37 60.19 -26.71
C HIS A 497 -21.65 59.08 -25.65
N ASP A 498 -22.34 59.48 -24.58
CA ASP A 498 -23.18 58.68 -23.68
C ASP A 498 -22.54 57.94 -22.48
N ASP A 499 -22.33 58.74 -21.41
CA ASP A 499 -22.99 58.59 -20.11
C ASP A 499 -22.98 57.20 -19.42
N HIS A 500 -21.84 56.84 -18.81
CA HIS A 500 -21.74 56.27 -17.46
C HIS A 500 -20.35 56.56 -16.90
N GLY A 501 -20.25 57.54 -15.99
CA GLY A 501 -19.00 57.91 -15.34
C GLY A 501 -18.42 56.75 -14.53
N TYR A 502 -17.34 56.16 -15.04
CA TYR A 502 -16.45 55.31 -14.26
C TYR A 502 -15.75 56.20 -13.24
N ASP A 503 -16.25 56.24 -12.00
CA ASP A 503 -15.55 56.88 -10.89
C ASP A 503 -14.35 55.97 -10.55
N PRO A 504 -13.09 56.41 -10.70
CA PRO A 504 -11.90 55.58 -10.41
C PRO A 504 -11.73 55.29 -8.91
N HIS A 505 -12.69 55.71 -8.07
CA HIS A 505 -12.66 55.50 -6.63
C HIS A 505 -13.36 54.19 -6.24
N PRO A 506 -12.74 53.40 -5.34
CA PRO A 506 -13.34 52.16 -4.86
C PRO A 506 -14.66 52.45 -4.13
N HIS A 507 -15.67 51.64 -4.40
CA HIS A 507 -16.97 51.69 -3.73
C HIS A 507 -17.21 50.42 -2.89
N ASP A 508 -18.05 50.57 -1.86
CA ASP A 508 -18.48 49.43 -1.04
C ASP A 508 -19.33 48.45 -1.87
N GLY A 509 -19.30 47.17 -1.51
CA GLY A 509 -20.00 46.13 -2.26
C GLY A 509 -21.54 46.23 -2.16
N GLY A 510 -22.22 45.48 -3.02
CA GLY A 510 -23.66 45.25 -2.91
C GLY A 510 -24.07 44.53 -1.61
N TRP A 511 -25.37 44.32 -1.43
CA TRP A 511 -25.90 43.62 -0.24
C TRP A 511 -25.40 42.17 -0.17
N GLU A 512 -25.14 41.55 -1.33
CA GLU A 512 -24.60 40.20 -1.50
C GLU A 512 -23.24 40.05 -0.82
N ILE A 513 -22.43 41.12 -0.83
CA ILE A 513 -21.10 41.15 -0.22
C ILE A 513 -21.20 41.58 1.26
N ASN A 514 -21.97 42.64 1.53
CA ASN A 514 -22.01 43.26 2.86
C ASN A 514 -22.72 42.41 3.92
N VAL A 515 -23.84 41.76 3.58
CA VAL A 515 -24.62 40.96 4.54
C VAL A 515 -23.80 39.79 5.08
N PRO A 516 -23.15 38.95 4.25
CA PRO A 516 -22.25 37.90 4.74
C PRO A 516 -21.15 38.43 5.67
N LEU A 517 -20.51 39.55 5.31
CA LEU A 517 -19.44 40.14 6.14
C LEU A 517 -19.95 40.58 7.51
N ILE A 518 -21.12 41.21 7.59
CA ILE A 518 -21.71 41.66 8.84
C ILE A 518 -22.05 40.46 9.73
N VAL A 519 -22.71 39.44 9.19
CA VAL A 519 -23.10 38.23 9.94
C VAL A 519 -21.86 37.51 10.48
N LEU A 520 -20.82 37.34 9.65
CA LEU A 520 -19.57 36.72 10.07
C LEU A 520 -18.81 37.57 11.10
N GLY A 521 -18.79 38.89 10.94
CA GLY A 521 -18.18 39.81 11.89
C GLY A 521 -18.86 39.80 13.26
N VAL A 522 -20.20 39.75 13.31
CA VAL A 522 -20.95 39.55 14.56
C VAL A 522 -20.62 38.19 15.17
N GLY A 523 -20.54 37.14 14.35
CA GLY A 523 -20.10 35.81 14.76
C GLY A 523 -18.72 35.84 15.43
N ALA A 524 -17.75 36.55 14.84
CA ALA A 524 -16.39 36.71 15.38
C ALA A 524 -16.33 37.35 16.78
N ILE A 525 -17.40 37.99 17.25
CA ILE A 525 -17.55 38.45 18.63
C ILE A 525 -18.33 37.43 19.45
N ALA A 526 -19.55 37.09 19.00
CA ALA A 526 -20.55 36.40 19.80
C ALA A 526 -20.17 34.95 20.13
N VAL A 527 -19.63 34.19 19.17
CA VAL A 527 -19.51 32.73 19.35
C VAL A 527 -18.49 32.29 20.40
N GLY A 528 -17.54 33.16 20.75
CA GLY A 528 -16.57 32.86 21.81
C GLY A 528 -17.19 32.85 23.21
N TRP A 529 -18.30 33.55 23.41
CA TRP A 529 -18.99 33.60 24.70
C TRP A 529 -19.69 32.29 25.06
N LEU A 530 -19.70 31.30 24.17
CA LEU A 530 -20.19 29.96 24.45
C LEU A 530 -19.22 29.13 25.33
N GLY A 531 -17.92 29.45 25.28
CA GLY A 531 -16.86 28.78 26.04
C GLY A 531 -16.36 29.62 27.21
N LEU A 532 -17.26 30.14 28.05
CA LEU A 532 -16.86 30.97 29.18
C LEU A 532 -16.09 30.16 30.24
N PRO A 533 -14.94 30.68 30.74
CA PRO A 533 -14.21 30.04 31.83
C PRO A 533 -15.05 29.97 33.11
N HIS A 534 -14.90 28.88 33.88
CA HIS A 534 -15.61 28.65 35.15
C HIS A 534 -15.41 29.77 36.19
N ALA A 535 -14.34 30.56 36.07
CA ALA A 535 -14.05 31.71 36.93
C ALA A 535 -15.14 32.81 36.91
N PHE A 536 -15.97 32.89 35.87
CA PHE A 536 -17.07 33.85 35.78
C PHE A 536 -18.36 33.38 36.48
N HIS A 537 -18.36 32.21 37.14
CA HIS A 537 -19.54 31.58 37.75
C HIS A 537 -20.72 31.37 36.79
N LEU A 538 -20.47 31.42 35.47
CA LEU A 538 -21.42 31.11 34.41
C LEU A 538 -21.15 29.69 33.90
N PRO A 539 -22.18 28.95 33.42
CA PRO A 539 -21.99 27.60 32.91
C PRO A 539 -21.13 27.62 31.63
N ASN A 540 -20.05 26.83 31.60
CA ASN A 540 -19.29 26.56 30.38
C ASN A 540 -20.13 25.67 29.45
N TRP A 541 -20.97 26.28 28.62
CA TRP A 541 -21.87 25.58 27.71
C TRP A 541 -21.11 24.69 26.73
N TRP A 542 -19.97 25.18 26.22
CA TRP A 542 -19.14 24.44 25.25
C TRP A 542 -18.61 23.13 25.82
N GLY A 543 -18.01 23.16 27.01
CA GLY A 543 -17.46 21.97 27.68
C GLY A 543 -18.53 20.90 27.87
N GLY A 544 -19.63 21.26 28.54
CA GLY A 544 -20.73 20.33 28.79
C GLY A 544 -21.41 19.82 27.51
N TRP A 545 -21.41 20.61 26.42
CA TRP A 545 -21.90 20.13 25.12
C TRP A 545 -20.99 19.05 24.51
N MET A 546 -19.67 19.25 24.58
CA MET A 546 -18.65 18.39 23.93
C MET A 546 -18.36 17.07 24.63
N ASP A 547 -18.56 16.99 25.94
CA ASP A 547 -18.26 15.80 26.76
C ASP A 547 -18.93 14.51 26.25
N ALA A 548 -20.06 14.63 25.55
CA ALA A 548 -20.76 13.49 24.95
C ALA A 548 -19.96 12.81 23.82
N SER A 549 -19.15 13.58 23.09
CA SER A 549 -18.52 13.14 21.83
C SER A 549 -17.00 13.16 21.84
N ILE A 550 -16.38 13.89 22.79
CA ILE A 550 -14.94 14.09 22.85
C ILE A 550 -14.45 13.62 24.22
N ALA A 551 -13.56 12.61 24.22
CA ALA A 551 -12.81 12.23 25.41
C ALA A 551 -11.67 13.22 25.71
N HIS A 552 -11.40 13.41 27.00
CA HIS A 552 -10.38 14.30 27.54
C HIS A 552 -9.36 13.51 28.39
N LEU A 553 -8.14 14.03 28.52
CA LEU A 553 -7.21 13.54 29.54
C LEU A 553 -7.78 13.83 30.95
N PRO A 554 -7.55 12.96 31.96
CA PRO A 554 -7.82 13.30 33.35
C PRO A 554 -7.13 14.62 33.73
N GLY A 555 -7.84 15.55 34.37
CA GLY A 555 -7.35 16.91 34.69
C GLY A 555 -7.47 17.94 33.56
N HIS A 556 -8.02 17.55 32.40
CA HIS A 556 -8.27 18.42 31.24
C HIS A 556 -9.76 18.44 30.84
N GLY A 557 -10.64 17.87 31.66
CA GLY A 557 -12.09 17.94 31.46
C GLY A 557 -12.69 19.28 31.90
N PRO A 558 -13.85 19.68 31.38
CA PRO A 558 -14.54 20.91 31.79
C PRO A 558 -15.05 20.87 33.24
N HIS A 559 -15.02 19.71 33.90
CA HIS A 559 -15.53 19.51 35.26
C HIS A 559 -14.46 19.23 36.32
N ASP A 560 -13.19 19.14 35.94
CA ASP A 560 -12.13 19.01 36.92
C ASP A 560 -11.87 20.40 37.51
N GLU A 561 -12.25 20.60 38.78
CA GLU A 561 -11.83 21.75 39.56
C GLU A 561 -10.29 21.80 39.47
N ILE A 562 -9.75 22.69 38.65
CA ILE A 562 -8.33 22.99 38.67
C ILE A 562 -8.08 23.65 40.05
N GLU A 563 -7.83 22.84 41.07
CA GLU A 563 -7.52 23.30 42.44
C GLU A 563 -6.33 24.29 42.42
N ASN A 564 -5.45 24.14 41.41
CA ASN A 564 -4.33 25.03 41.13
C ASN A 564 -4.62 26.01 39.98
N LEU A 565 -5.09 27.22 40.27
CA LEU A 565 -5.34 28.27 39.25
C LEU A 565 -4.09 28.78 38.50
N LEU A 566 -2.88 28.31 38.83
CA LEU A 566 -1.63 28.76 38.24
C LEU A 566 -1.55 28.59 36.71
N PRO A 567 -1.87 27.42 36.11
CA PRO A 567 -1.86 27.25 34.66
C PRO A 567 -2.84 28.18 33.94
N VAL A 568 -3.98 28.47 34.56
CA VAL A 568 -4.98 29.42 34.05
C VAL A 568 -4.40 30.83 33.96
N TYR A 569 -3.81 31.33 35.05
CA TYR A 569 -3.20 32.66 35.04
C TYR A 569 -1.99 32.76 34.10
N VAL A 570 -1.18 31.69 34.00
CA VAL A 570 -0.05 31.65 33.06
C VAL A 570 -0.54 31.67 31.61
N ALA A 571 -1.53 30.85 31.26
CA ALA A 571 -2.08 30.81 29.90
C ALA A 571 -2.71 32.15 29.50
N MET A 572 -3.63 32.67 30.31
CA MET A 572 -4.30 33.96 30.05
C MET A 572 -3.30 35.13 30.00
N GLY A 573 -2.32 35.13 30.92
CA GLY A 573 -1.28 36.15 30.99
C GLY A 573 -0.40 36.14 29.74
N LEU A 574 0.14 34.97 29.36
CA LEU A 574 0.98 34.82 28.17
C LEU A 574 0.20 35.13 26.88
N GLY A 575 -1.02 34.63 26.74
CA GLY A 575 -1.89 34.89 25.59
C GLY A 575 -2.16 36.38 25.41
N SER A 576 -2.58 37.06 26.48
CA SER A 576 -2.86 38.50 26.47
C SER A 576 -1.63 39.35 26.17
N ILE A 577 -0.48 39.02 26.78
CA ILE A 577 0.79 39.73 26.55
C ILE A 577 1.24 39.52 25.10
N ALA A 578 1.16 38.30 24.57
CA ALA A 578 1.51 37.99 23.20
C ALA A 578 0.62 38.75 22.21
N GLY A 579 -0.70 38.69 22.38
CA GLY A 579 -1.67 39.38 21.54
C GLY A 579 -1.47 40.91 21.56
N LEU A 580 -1.51 41.53 22.74
CA LEU A 580 -1.36 42.99 22.87
C LEU A 580 0.03 43.47 22.44
N GLY A 581 1.08 42.71 22.73
CA GLY A 581 2.45 43.00 22.30
C GLY A 581 2.58 43.00 20.77
N GLY A 582 2.01 42.01 20.10
CA GLY A 582 2.04 41.92 18.63
C GLY A 582 1.26 43.05 17.96
N ILE A 583 0.06 43.37 18.48
CA ILE A 583 -0.76 44.50 18.02
C ILE A 583 -0.02 45.82 18.23
N GLY A 584 0.53 46.04 19.42
CA GLY A 584 1.25 47.26 19.79
C GLY A 584 2.48 47.49 18.91
N LEU A 585 3.26 46.43 18.65
CA LEU A 585 4.42 46.52 17.76
C LEU A 585 4.01 46.85 16.32
N ALA A 586 2.96 46.20 15.78
CA ALA A 586 2.45 46.49 14.45
C ALA A 586 1.92 47.94 14.34
N PHE A 587 1.25 48.43 15.38
CA PHE A 587 0.75 49.81 15.44
C PHE A 587 1.90 50.82 15.35
N VAL A 588 2.98 50.64 16.12
CA VAL A 588 4.14 51.54 16.10
C VAL A 588 4.88 51.49 14.75
N LEU A 589 4.95 50.32 14.13
CA LEU A 589 5.73 50.12 12.90
C LEU A 589 4.98 50.44 11.61
N TYR A 590 3.65 50.34 11.55
CA TYR A 590 2.88 50.43 10.29
C TYR A 590 1.70 51.39 10.31
N ASN A 591 1.24 51.87 11.47
CA ASN A 591 0.09 52.78 11.49
C ASN A 591 0.42 54.10 10.77
N ASN A 592 -0.34 54.43 9.72
CA ASN A 592 -0.13 55.60 8.85
C ASN A 592 1.28 55.68 8.22
N LYS A 593 1.98 54.55 8.09
CA LYS A 593 3.26 54.47 7.38
C LYS A 593 3.07 53.72 6.07
N GLU A 594 3.87 54.10 5.08
CA GLU A 594 3.74 53.59 3.70
C GLU A 594 4.90 52.67 3.31
N GLU A 595 5.99 52.69 4.09
CA GLU A 595 7.21 51.93 3.83
C GLU A 595 7.34 50.72 4.75
N ASP A 596 8.03 49.69 4.27
CA ASP A 596 8.34 48.52 5.09
C ASP A 596 9.44 48.81 6.13
N THR A 597 9.02 49.21 7.32
CA THR A 597 9.93 49.61 8.41
C THR A 597 10.55 48.41 9.14
N PHE A 598 9.94 47.22 9.05
CA PHE A 598 10.36 46.04 9.80
C PHE A 598 11.26 45.12 8.97
N THR A 599 10.82 44.74 7.76
CA THR A 599 11.53 43.71 6.98
C THR A 599 12.89 44.20 6.49
N THR A 600 13.03 45.50 6.26
CA THR A 600 14.30 46.16 5.90
C THR A 600 15.39 46.04 6.96
N LYS A 601 15.02 45.74 8.22
CA LYS A 601 15.96 45.53 9.33
C LYS A 601 16.36 44.06 9.53
N ILE A 602 15.69 43.13 8.86
CA ILE A 602 16.00 41.69 8.94
C ILE A 602 17.25 41.43 8.09
N PRO A 603 18.22 40.62 8.56
CA PRO A 603 19.36 40.21 7.73
C PRO A 603 18.88 39.61 6.40
N THR A 604 19.42 40.06 5.27
CA THR A 604 18.94 39.70 3.93
C THR A 604 18.82 38.19 3.70
N GLY A 605 19.76 37.41 4.24
CA GLY A 605 19.71 35.94 4.15
C GLY A 605 18.52 35.33 4.89
N LEU A 606 18.17 35.85 6.07
CA LEU A 606 17.01 35.39 6.85
C LEU A 606 15.70 35.86 6.22
N PHE A 607 15.65 37.11 5.73
CA PHE A 607 14.51 37.62 5.00
C PHE A 607 14.22 36.76 3.77
N ASN A 608 15.22 36.50 2.91
CA ASN A 608 15.06 35.67 1.73
C ASN A 608 14.62 34.25 2.10
N LEU A 609 15.15 33.65 3.17
CA LEU A 609 14.73 32.33 3.62
C LEU A 609 13.25 32.30 4.03
N MET A 610 12.79 33.28 4.81
CA MET A 610 11.39 33.37 5.24
C MET A 610 10.45 33.73 4.08
N PHE A 611 10.89 34.61 3.18
CA PHE A 611 10.14 35.05 2.01
C PHE A 611 9.99 33.91 0.99
N ASP A 612 11.04 33.14 0.76
CA ASP A 612 11.07 31.90 -0.04
C ASP A 612 10.50 30.71 0.75
N LYS A 613 9.62 30.95 1.74
CA LYS A 613 8.82 29.91 2.40
C LYS A 613 9.68 28.81 3.04
N TRP A 614 10.80 29.20 3.67
CA TRP A 614 11.83 28.31 4.22
C TRP A 614 12.46 27.35 3.21
N ARG A 615 12.32 27.62 1.92
CA ARG A 615 12.79 26.81 0.80
C ARG A 615 12.32 25.35 0.84
N VAL A 616 11.16 25.10 1.47
CA VAL A 616 10.59 23.75 1.58
C VAL A 616 10.15 23.25 0.21
N ASP A 617 9.60 24.11 -0.63
CA ASP A 617 9.27 23.80 -2.02
C ASP A 617 10.49 23.27 -2.82
N GLU A 618 11.63 23.95 -2.71
CA GLU A 618 12.88 23.58 -3.36
C GLU A 618 13.44 22.28 -2.79
N LEU A 619 13.32 22.08 -1.47
CA LEU A 619 13.71 20.85 -0.81
C LEU A 619 12.93 19.67 -1.38
N TYR A 620 11.59 19.75 -1.44
CA TYR A 620 10.73 18.74 -2.07
C TYR A 620 11.08 18.52 -3.54
N GLY A 621 11.33 19.61 -4.27
CA GLY A 621 11.80 19.58 -5.65
C GLY A 621 13.08 18.75 -5.81
N ALA A 622 14.04 18.93 -4.90
CA ALA A 622 15.34 18.27 -4.92
C ALA A 622 15.30 16.82 -4.42
N THR A 623 14.57 16.53 -3.34
CA THR A 623 14.63 15.23 -2.64
C THR A 623 13.55 14.24 -3.05
N ILE A 624 12.38 14.70 -3.49
CA ILE A 624 11.25 13.83 -3.81
C ILE A 624 10.96 13.88 -5.32
N ILE A 625 10.71 15.07 -5.86
CA ILE A 625 10.20 15.21 -7.23
C ILE A 625 11.26 14.84 -8.28
N ARG A 626 12.48 15.37 -8.17
CA ARG A 626 13.56 15.08 -9.13
C ARG A 626 13.97 13.59 -9.12
N PRO A 627 14.18 12.93 -7.97
CA PRO A 627 14.50 11.51 -7.94
C PRO A 627 13.40 10.62 -8.51
N ILE A 628 12.13 10.85 -8.15
CA ILE A 628 11.00 10.08 -8.69
C ILE A 628 10.89 10.27 -10.21
N ARG A 629 11.06 11.50 -10.71
CA ARG A 629 11.07 11.76 -12.16
C ARG A 629 12.26 11.08 -12.85
N GLY A 630 13.41 11.02 -12.19
CA GLY A 630 14.57 10.26 -12.65
C GLY A 630 14.27 8.76 -12.76
N LEU A 631 13.71 8.18 -11.69
CA LEU A 631 13.30 6.78 -11.65
C LEU A 631 12.25 6.45 -12.73
N ALA A 632 11.24 7.30 -12.90
CA ALA A 632 10.21 7.12 -13.93
C ALA A 632 10.80 7.11 -15.36
N ARG A 633 11.79 7.96 -15.64
CA ARG A 633 12.52 7.93 -16.92
C ARG A 633 13.34 6.66 -17.08
N ILE A 634 14.00 6.18 -16.02
CA ILE A 634 14.77 4.93 -16.06
C ILE A 634 13.83 3.76 -16.36
N VAL A 635 12.72 3.65 -15.62
CA VAL A 635 11.72 2.59 -15.84
C VAL A 635 11.15 2.67 -17.26
N GLY A 636 10.78 3.86 -17.74
CA GLY A 636 10.30 4.04 -19.11
C GLY A 636 11.34 3.68 -20.18
N ASN A 637 12.62 4.00 -19.95
CA ASN A 637 13.70 3.61 -20.86
C ASN A 637 13.94 2.10 -20.86
N VAL A 638 13.85 1.46 -19.69
CA VAL A 638 13.96 -0.01 -19.57
C VAL A 638 12.80 -0.68 -20.30
N ASP A 639 11.58 -0.19 -20.14
CA ASP A 639 10.40 -0.71 -20.85
C ASP A 639 10.59 -0.61 -22.38
N GLN A 640 10.94 0.57 -22.89
CA GLN A 640 11.18 0.79 -24.32
C GLN A 640 12.38 0.00 -24.87
N SER A 641 13.45 -0.18 -24.08
CA SER A 641 14.67 -0.83 -24.56
C SER A 641 14.60 -2.36 -24.45
N PHE A 642 14.06 -2.86 -23.35
CA PHE A 642 14.03 -4.29 -23.05
C PHE A 642 12.73 -4.94 -23.56
N VAL A 643 11.56 -4.38 -23.22
CA VAL A 643 10.28 -4.97 -23.64
C VAL A 643 10.06 -4.74 -25.13
N ASP A 644 10.05 -3.48 -25.56
CA ASP A 644 9.82 -3.17 -26.99
C ASP A 644 11.05 -3.48 -27.85
N GLY A 645 12.24 -3.09 -27.39
CA GLY A 645 13.47 -3.25 -28.16
C GLY A 645 13.94 -4.70 -28.27
N LEU A 646 14.09 -5.41 -27.14
CA LEU A 646 14.61 -6.78 -27.14
C LEU A 646 13.50 -7.80 -27.37
N LEU A 647 12.44 -7.82 -26.58
CA LEU A 647 11.43 -8.88 -26.68
C LEU A 647 10.61 -8.75 -27.98
N ALA A 648 10.01 -7.59 -28.24
CA ALA A 648 9.23 -7.39 -29.46
C ALA A 648 10.13 -7.26 -30.72
N GLY A 649 11.28 -6.59 -30.59
CA GLY A 649 12.22 -6.43 -31.70
C GLY A 649 12.89 -7.74 -32.15
N LEU A 650 13.34 -8.59 -31.21
CA LEU A 650 13.97 -9.88 -31.55
C LEU A 650 12.96 -10.82 -32.19
N THR A 651 11.76 -10.94 -31.62
CA THR A 651 10.70 -11.79 -32.20
C THR A 651 10.33 -11.36 -33.61
N THR A 652 10.15 -10.05 -33.84
CA THR A 652 9.88 -9.50 -35.18
C THR A 652 11.01 -9.80 -36.15
N ARG A 653 12.28 -9.66 -35.73
CA ARG A 653 13.45 -9.96 -36.57
C ARG A 653 13.57 -11.45 -36.89
N VAL A 654 13.35 -12.33 -35.91
CA VAL A 654 13.39 -13.78 -36.13
C VAL A 654 12.32 -14.18 -37.14
N VAL A 655 11.08 -13.71 -36.98
CA VAL A 655 10.00 -13.99 -37.94
C VAL A 655 10.32 -13.44 -39.33
N ALA A 656 10.84 -12.21 -39.42
CA ALA A 656 11.21 -11.61 -40.70
C ALA A 656 12.35 -12.37 -41.41
N VAL A 657 13.37 -12.81 -40.67
CA VAL A 657 14.50 -13.59 -41.20
C VAL A 657 14.03 -14.97 -41.63
N THR A 658 13.24 -15.67 -40.81
CA THR A 658 12.69 -16.98 -41.17
C THR A 658 11.78 -16.89 -42.39
N GLY A 659 10.94 -15.85 -42.46
CA GLY A 659 10.11 -15.58 -43.64
C GLY A 659 10.95 -15.31 -44.90
N TRP A 660 11.99 -14.48 -44.79
CA TRP A 660 12.93 -14.24 -45.88
C TRP A 660 13.62 -15.53 -46.34
N LEU A 661 14.13 -16.35 -45.41
CA LEU A 661 14.73 -17.64 -45.73
C LEU A 661 13.74 -18.59 -46.41
N ALA A 662 12.51 -18.69 -45.90
CA ALA A 662 11.46 -19.51 -46.49
C ALA A 662 11.14 -19.09 -47.93
N THR A 663 11.13 -17.79 -48.24
CA THR A 663 10.93 -17.32 -49.62
C THR A 663 12.07 -17.73 -50.57
N ARG A 664 13.30 -17.91 -50.06
CA ARG A 664 14.44 -18.35 -50.90
C ARG A 664 14.35 -19.81 -51.32
N VAL A 665 13.57 -20.63 -50.61
CA VAL A 665 13.28 -22.03 -51.01
C VAL A 665 12.45 -22.06 -52.31
N GLN A 666 11.65 -21.02 -52.56
CA GLN A 666 10.83 -20.89 -53.76
C GLN A 666 11.61 -20.18 -54.89
N THR A 667 12.38 -20.94 -55.66
CA THR A 667 13.26 -20.39 -56.72
C THR A 667 12.56 -20.16 -58.06
N GLY A 668 11.31 -20.60 -58.24
CA GLY A 668 10.56 -20.54 -59.50
C GLY A 668 11.02 -21.54 -60.56
N SER A 669 12.03 -22.37 -60.27
CA SER A 669 12.52 -23.42 -61.16
C SER A 669 11.76 -24.73 -60.95
N VAL A 670 11.08 -25.20 -61.99
CA VAL A 670 10.30 -26.45 -61.96
C VAL A 670 11.19 -27.66 -61.61
N HIS A 671 12.47 -27.64 -62.02
CA HIS A 671 13.41 -28.71 -61.72
C HIS A 671 13.72 -28.83 -60.22
N VAL A 672 13.85 -27.71 -59.52
CA VAL A 672 14.10 -27.69 -58.07
C VAL A 672 12.90 -28.23 -57.30
N TYR A 673 11.68 -27.91 -57.75
CA TYR A 673 10.45 -28.45 -57.15
C TYR A 673 10.31 -29.95 -57.37
N GLY A 674 10.58 -30.44 -58.58
CA GLY A 674 10.57 -31.88 -58.88
C GLY A 674 11.58 -32.66 -58.02
N PHE A 675 12.80 -32.12 -57.88
CA PHE A 675 13.82 -32.72 -57.01
C PHE A 675 13.40 -32.74 -55.54
N GLY A 676 12.84 -31.64 -55.02
CA GLY A 676 12.34 -31.56 -53.65
C GLY A 676 11.19 -32.53 -53.37
N MET A 677 10.23 -32.66 -54.29
CA MET A 677 9.15 -33.66 -54.19
C MET A 677 9.70 -35.08 -54.20
N THR A 678 10.71 -35.36 -55.02
CA THR A 678 11.33 -36.69 -55.10
C THR A 678 12.06 -37.03 -53.80
N LEU A 679 12.80 -36.09 -53.22
CA LEU A 679 13.40 -36.25 -51.89
C LEU A 679 12.36 -36.45 -50.79
N GLY A 680 11.24 -35.72 -50.84
CA GLY A 680 10.13 -35.90 -49.89
C GLY A 680 9.51 -37.30 -49.98
N VAL A 681 9.24 -37.77 -51.20
CA VAL A 681 8.76 -39.14 -51.44
C VAL A 681 9.79 -40.18 -51.01
N LEU A 682 11.07 -39.97 -51.31
CA LEU A 682 12.14 -40.87 -50.88
C LEU A 682 12.25 -40.93 -49.36
N GLY A 683 12.13 -39.79 -48.67
CA GLY A 683 12.13 -39.72 -47.21
C GLY A 683 10.94 -40.42 -46.58
N LEU A 684 9.74 -40.25 -47.15
CA LEU A 684 8.53 -40.98 -46.72
C LEU A 684 8.64 -42.48 -46.99
N LEU A 685 9.22 -42.88 -48.13
CA LEU A 685 9.47 -44.28 -48.45
C LEU A 685 10.53 -44.88 -47.53
N LEU A 686 11.61 -44.16 -47.23
CA LEU A 686 12.62 -44.60 -46.27
C LEU A 686 12.02 -44.78 -44.88
N TRP A 687 11.22 -43.81 -44.41
CA TRP A 687 10.49 -43.93 -43.15
C TRP A 687 9.50 -45.11 -43.14
N ALA A 688 8.83 -45.37 -44.27
CA ALA A 688 7.89 -46.49 -44.40
C ALA A 688 8.58 -47.86 -44.56
N VAL A 689 9.83 -47.90 -45.05
CA VAL A 689 10.58 -49.14 -45.31
C VAL A 689 11.57 -49.45 -44.18
N THR A 690 11.89 -48.52 -43.28
CA THR A 690 12.68 -48.85 -42.09
C THR A 690 11.92 -49.83 -41.19
N PRO A 691 12.44 -51.04 -40.93
CA PRO A 691 11.73 -52.07 -40.16
C PRO A 691 11.57 -51.65 -38.69
N CYS A 692 10.34 -51.70 -38.19
CA CYS A 692 10.01 -51.55 -36.78
C CYS A 692 9.25 -52.80 -36.32
N ALA A 693 9.93 -53.70 -35.61
CA ALA A 693 9.27 -54.80 -34.91
C ALA A 693 8.77 -54.29 -33.56
N GLU A 694 7.49 -54.49 -33.24
CA GLU A 694 7.00 -54.30 -31.88
C GLU A 694 7.14 -55.63 -31.13
N LEU A 695 8.04 -55.64 -30.15
CA LEU A 695 8.31 -56.77 -29.26
C LEU A 695 7.53 -56.58 -27.96
N THR A 696 6.74 -57.58 -27.59
CA THR A 696 6.00 -57.62 -26.33
C THR A 696 6.37 -58.88 -25.55
N ALA A 697 6.69 -58.74 -24.27
CA ALA A 697 6.94 -59.83 -23.35
C ALA A 697 5.76 -59.98 -22.39
N GLU A 698 5.20 -61.18 -22.26
CA GLU A 698 4.19 -61.51 -21.25
C GLU A 698 4.77 -62.54 -20.27
N VAL A 699 4.65 -62.27 -18.97
CA VAL A 699 5.17 -63.14 -17.90
C VAL A 699 3.97 -63.76 -17.15
N GLU A 700 3.86 -65.09 -17.18
CA GLU A 700 2.85 -65.87 -16.43
C GLU A 700 3.57 -66.88 -15.52
N GLY A 701 3.66 -66.56 -14.22
CA GLY A 701 4.37 -67.40 -13.24
C GLY A 701 5.88 -67.45 -13.53
N GLU A 702 6.45 -68.66 -13.60
CA GLU A 702 7.86 -68.88 -13.98
C GLU A 702 8.10 -68.87 -15.50
N ARG A 703 7.07 -68.59 -16.31
CA ARG A 703 7.11 -68.68 -17.78
C ARG A 703 7.10 -67.30 -18.42
N ILE A 704 8.12 -66.97 -19.22
CA ILE A 704 8.15 -65.75 -20.05
C ILE A 704 7.85 -66.11 -21.50
N THR A 705 6.89 -65.40 -22.09
CA THR A 705 6.48 -65.55 -23.49
C THR A 705 6.81 -64.28 -24.25
N LEU A 706 7.71 -64.37 -25.22
CA LEU A 706 8.05 -63.25 -26.11
C LEU A 706 7.24 -63.31 -27.41
N ARG A 707 6.66 -62.19 -27.83
CA ARG A 707 5.98 -62.03 -29.13
C ARG A 707 6.62 -60.89 -29.91
N ALA A 708 6.85 -61.13 -31.19
CA ALA A 708 7.26 -60.09 -32.15
C ALA A 708 6.18 -59.96 -33.23
N THR A 709 5.65 -58.77 -33.41
CA THR A 709 4.55 -58.52 -34.37
C THR A 709 5.13 -58.15 -35.75
N PRO A 710 4.69 -58.77 -36.86
CA PRO A 710 5.24 -58.48 -38.18
C PRO A 710 4.90 -57.07 -38.67
N GLY A 711 5.92 -56.36 -39.16
CA GLY A 711 5.83 -55.04 -39.78
C GLY A 711 5.66 -55.16 -41.31
N LEU A 712 5.18 -54.11 -41.96
CA LEU A 712 4.93 -54.10 -43.41
C LEU A 712 6.21 -54.43 -44.21
N GLY A 713 6.25 -55.62 -44.83
CA GLY A 713 7.35 -56.07 -45.69
C GLY A 713 8.50 -56.81 -44.99
N TYR A 714 8.38 -57.09 -43.69
CA TYR A 714 9.37 -57.82 -42.90
C TYR A 714 8.73 -58.95 -42.08
N THR A 715 9.39 -60.10 -42.02
CA THR A 715 9.02 -61.24 -41.17
C THR A 715 10.07 -61.45 -40.09
N TYR A 716 9.62 -61.72 -38.87
CA TYR A 716 10.49 -61.88 -37.70
C TYR A 716 10.41 -63.30 -37.14
N ALA A 717 11.55 -63.83 -36.68
CA ALA A 717 11.64 -65.06 -35.89
C ALA A 717 12.58 -64.82 -34.71
N PHE A 718 12.39 -65.59 -33.63
CA PHE A 718 13.42 -65.73 -32.62
C PHE A 718 14.39 -66.86 -33.00
N ASP A 719 15.68 -66.63 -32.83
CA ASP A 719 16.71 -67.65 -33.01
C ASP A 719 16.67 -68.64 -31.83
N GLY A 720 16.55 -69.94 -32.12
CA GLY A 720 16.32 -71.00 -31.13
C GLY A 720 17.58 -71.51 -30.44
N ASP A 721 18.77 -71.22 -30.99
CA ASP A 721 20.02 -71.77 -30.47
C ASP A 721 20.49 -71.11 -29.15
N ASP A 722 20.05 -69.88 -28.86
CA ASP A 722 20.42 -69.16 -27.63
C ASP A 722 19.64 -69.63 -26.37
N PHE A 723 18.56 -70.42 -26.55
CA PHE A 723 17.68 -70.89 -25.46
C PHE A 723 17.78 -72.40 -25.19
N ASN A 724 18.74 -73.08 -25.81
CA ASN A 724 18.75 -74.54 -25.93
C ASN A 724 19.62 -75.25 -24.87
N GLN A 725 19.36 -75.00 -23.58
CA GLN A 725 19.81 -75.86 -22.47
C GLN A 725 18.78 -75.86 -21.32
N GLY A 726 17.68 -76.62 -21.48
CA GLY A 726 16.73 -76.93 -20.39
C GLY A 726 15.27 -76.62 -20.72
N GLN A 727 14.45 -77.68 -20.79
CA GLN A 727 12.97 -77.71 -20.86
C GLN A 727 12.23 -76.49 -21.47
N VAL A 728 12.07 -76.49 -22.80
CA VAL A 728 11.12 -75.61 -23.50
C VAL A 728 10.03 -76.44 -24.15
N GLU A 729 8.78 -76.23 -23.71
CA GLU A 729 7.60 -76.97 -24.19
C GLU A 729 6.95 -76.23 -25.37
N TYR A 730 7.06 -76.79 -26.58
CA TYR A 730 6.51 -76.21 -27.81
C TYR A 730 5.01 -76.53 -27.96
N VAL A 731 4.13 -75.54 -27.81
CA VAL A 731 2.70 -75.72 -28.10
C VAL A 731 2.45 -75.49 -29.59
N ALA A 732 2.40 -76.57 -30.36
CA ALA A 732 2.12 -76.54 -31.80
C ALA A 732 0.62 -76.59 -32.09
N ALA A 733 0.10 -75.58 -32.80
CA ALA A 733 -1.12 -75.73 -33.59
C ALA A 733 -0.73 -75.87 -35.07
N GLY A 734 -0.57 -77.13 -35.52
CA GLY A 734 -0.52 -77.51 -36.94
C GLY A 734 0.85 -77.51 -37.63
N GLU A 735 1.21 -78.70 -38.14
CA GLU A 735 2.29 -79.07 -39.07
C GLU A 735 3.77 -78.87 -38.65
N THR A 736 4.40 -80.04 -38.45
CA THR A 736 5.82 -80.32 -38.21
C THR A 736 6.67 -80.21 -39.48
N ASP A 737 7.94 -79.81 -39.30
CA ASP A 737 9.04 -79.84 -40.27
C ASP A 737 8.81 -79.10 -41.58
N GLN A 738 9.27 -77.84 -41.66
CA GLN A 738 9.84 -77.32 -42.91
C GLN A 738 10.70 -76.06 -42.71
N ASP A 739 11.84 -76.11 -43.40
CA ASP A 739 12.89 -75.13 -43.61
C ASP A 739 12.36 -73.69 -43.82
N TRP A 740 12.92 -72.69 -43.13
CA TRP A 740 12.55 -71.25 -43.26
C TRP A 740 12.79 -70.67 -44.68
N SER A 741 13.20 -71.51 -45.62
CA SER A 741 13.59 -71.17 -46.98
C SER A 741 12.42 -71.02 -47.96
N THR A 742 11.23 -71.62 -47.74
CA THR A 742 10.29 -71.86 -48.86
C THR A 742 8.79 -71.53 -48.70
N ASN A 743 8.25 -71.04 -47.57
CA ASN A 743 6.81 -70.71 -47.48
C ASN A 743 6.51 -69.41 -46.69
N PRO A 744 5.76 -68.41 -47.24
CA PRO A 744 5.59 -67.08 -46.63
C PRO A 744 4.41 -66.93 -45.66
N THR A 745 3.69 -67.99 -45.33
CA THR A 745 2.64 -67.97 -44.29
C THR A 745 3.09 -68.78 -43.08
N PHE A 746 3.54 -68.11 -42.01
CA PHE A 746 3.86 -68.78 -40.75
C PHE A 746 3.38 -68.00 -39.51
N ASN A 747 2.83 -68.77 -38.56
CA ASN A 747 2.22 -68.41 -37.27
C ASN A 747 3.32 -68.06 -36.22
N PRO A 748 3.08 -67.25 -35.18
CA PRO A 748 4.12 -66.83 -34.24
C PRO A 748 4.67 -68.02 -33.46
N ARG A 749 6.01 -68.13 -33.36
CA ARG A 749 6.69 -69.12 -32.53
C ARG A 749 6.80 -68.60 -31.09
N TYR A 750 6.36 -69.39 -30.12
CA TYR A 750 6.55 -69.14 -28.70
C TYR A 750 7.82 -69.85 -28.21
N THR A 751 8.71 -69.15 -27.51
CA THR A 751 9.90 -69.72 -26.85
C THR A 751 9.90 -69.33 -25.37
N THR A 752 10.26 -70.27 -24.50
CA THR A 752 10.37 -70.11 -23.04
C THR A 752 11.85 -70.16 -22.64
N ALA A 753 12.29 -69.45 -21.59
CA ALA A 753 13.70 -69.36 -21.22
C ALA A 753 13.91 -69.23 -19.70
N GLU A 754 14.96 -69.85 -19.16
CA GLU A 754 15.45 -69.67 -17.77
C GLU A 754 16.65 -68.71 -17.69
N TYR A 755 16.74 -67.97 -16.59
CA TYR A 755 17.69 -66.87 -16.36
C TYR A 755 19.14 -67.36 -16.14
N ARG A 756 20.13 -66.74 -16.80
CA ARG A 756 21.55 -66.99 -16.49
C ARG A 756 22.48 -65.76 -16.44
N ARG A 757 21.93 -64.53 -16.41
CA ARG A 757 22.76 -63.33 -16.22
C ARG A 757 22.08 -62.34 -15.28
N PHE A 758 22.79 -61.93 -14.23
CA PHE A 758 22.32 -60.95 -13.25
C PHE A 758 23.11 -59.66 -13.33
N VAL A 759 22.39 -58.54 -13.33
CA VAL A 759 22.98 -57.20 -13.29
C VAL A 759 22.63 -56.56 -11.96
N LEU A 760 23.64 -56.01 -11.29
CA LEU A 760 23.47 -55.28 -10.05
C LEU A 760 23.25 -53.80 -10.36
N GLY A 761 22.03 -53.30 -10.15
CA GLY A 761 21.72 -51.87 -10.18
C GLY A 761 22.14 -51.21 -8.88
N VAL A 762 22.79 -50.04 -8.96
CA VAL A 762 23.22 -49.24 -7.81
C VAL A 762 22.50 -47.90 -7.86
N ARG A 763 21.70 -47.62 -6.82
CA ARG A 763 21.01 -46.34 -6.65
C ARG A 763 21.69 -45.54 -5.54
N THR A 764 22.19 -44.37 -5.88
CA THR A 764 22.96 -43.50 -4.98
C THR A 764 22.76 -42.04 -5.35
N GLU A 765 22.89 -41.15 -4.38
CA GLU A 765 22.86 -39.69 -4.58
C GLU A 765 24.22 -39.14 -5.06
N HIS A 766 25.27 -39.97 -5.08
CA HIS A 766 26.60 -39.59 -5.54
C HIS A 766 26.78 -39.81 -7.06
N PRO A 767 27.08 -38.76 -7.85
CA PRO A 767 27.11 -38.82 -9.31
C PRO A 767 28.34 -39.53 -9.91
N GLN A 768 29.29 -39.99 -9.09
CA GLN A 768 30.55 -40.60 -9.56
C GLN A 768 30.54 -42.13 -9.54
N LEU A 769 29.46 -42.76 -9.07
CA LEU A 769 29.35 -44.23 -8.99
C LEU A 769 28.59 -44.80 -10.19
N PRO A 770 29.00 -45.98 -10.70
CA PRO A 770 28.29 -46.66 -11.79
C PRO A 770 26.89 -47.09 -11.33
N THR A 771 25.88 -46.85 -12.18
CA THR A 771 24.47 -47.19 -11.88
C THR A 771 24.12 -48.65 -12.13
N GLN A 772 24.95 -49.39 -12.89
CA GLN A 772 24.80 -50.83 -13.13
C GLN A 772 26.18 -51.51 -13.19
N ILE A 773 26.27 -52.71 -12.63
CA ILE A 773 27.49 -53.54 -12.56
C ILE A 773 27.13 -54.96 -12.99
N ASP A 774 27.86 -55.49 -13.98
CA ASP A 774 27.67 -56.86 -14.49
C ASP A 774 28.50 -57.83 -13.63
N VAL A 775 27.83 -58.70 -12.89
CA VAL A 775 28.48 -59.53 -11.86
C VAL A 775 28.81 -60.90 -12.45
N GLY A 776 30.09 -61.24 -12.45
CA GLY A 776 30.59 -62.53 -12.93
C GLY A 776 30.75 -63.60 -11.83
N GLU A 777 31.12 -64.81 -12.24
CA GLU A 777 31.40 -65.95 -11.34
C GLU A 777 32.74 -65.80 -10.57
N ASP A 778 33.61 -64.86 -10.96
CA ASP A 778 34.86 -64.53 -10.26
C ASP A 778 34.68 -63.32 -9.33
N TRP A 779 35.55 -63.21 -8.31
CA TRP A 779 35.54 -62.07 -7.38
C TRP A 779 35.97 -60.77 -8.09
N GLN A 780 35.10 -59.77 -8.04
CA GLN A 780 35.35 -58.42 -8.55
C GLN A 780 35.49 -57.43 -7.38
N VAL A 781 36.51 -56.57 -7.43
CA VAL A 781 36.73 -55.50 -6.43
C VAL A 781 36.00 -54.24 -6.88
N LEU A 782 35.21 -53.64 -5.98
CA LEU A 782 34.52 -52.38 -6.20
C LEU A 782 35.01 -51.32 -5.22
N ASP A 783 35.34 -50.15 -5.78
CA ASP A 783 35.82 -48.98 -5.06
C ASP A 783 34.72 -47.94 -4.92
N PHE A 784 34.49 -47.48 -3.69
CA PHE A 784 33.50 -46.45 -3.36
C PHE A 784 34.17 -45.24 -2.66
N PRO A 785 34.93 -44.42 -3.40
CA PRO A 785 35.71 -43.33 -2.81
C PRO A 785 34.82 -42.20 -2.26
N GLY A 786 35.05 -41.78 -1.01
CA GLY A 786 34.44 -40.57 -0.43
C GLY A 786 33.04 -40.74 0.18
N LEU A 787 32.62 -41.96 0.48
CA LEU A 787 31.45 -42.24 1.32
C LEU A 787 31.86 -42.33 2.80
N ASP A 788 31.29 -41.46 3.64
CA ASP A 788 31.43 -41.54 5.10
C ASP A 788 30.46 -42.64 5.60
N TRP A 789 30.96 -43.85 5.82
CA TRP A 789 30.14 -45.05 6.09
C TRP A 789 29.54 -45.07 7.51
N ARG A 790 29.24 -43.93 8.13
CA ARG A 790 28.68 -43.89 9.49
C ARG A 790 27.19 -44.18 9.42
N THR A 791 26.73 -45.18 10.17
CA THR A 791 25.32 -45.53 10.25
C THR A 791 24.52 -44.40 10.89
N ASP A 792 23.52 -43.87 10.20
CA ASP A 792 22.49 -43.03 10.81
C ASP A 792 21.57 -43.95 11.65
N HIS A 793 21.76 -43.93 12.97
CA HIS A 793 21.02 -44.78 13.90
C HIS A 793 19.57 -44.30 14.02
N SER A 794 18.66 -44.85 13.21
CA SER A 794 17.23 -44.60 13.40
C SER A 794 16.25 -45.72 13.05
N SER A 795 16.66 -47.00 12.92
CA SER A 795 15.66 -48.10 12.82
C SER A 795 16.15 -49.56 13.01
N ALA A 796 17.10 -49.86 13.90
CA ALA A 796 17.43 -51.26 14.22
C ALA A 796 17.29 -51.54 15.73
N ALA A 797 16.28 -52.33 16.08
CA ALA A 797 16.26 -53.06 17.33
C ALA A 797 17.38 -54.12 17.27
N GLU A 798 18.15 -54.23 18.35
CA GLU A 798 19.18 -55.25 18.58
C GLU A 798 20.36 -55.28 17.57
N GLY A 799 21.38 -54.48 17.86
CA GLY A 799 22.69 -55.07 18.21
C GLY A 799 23.58 -55.70 17.12
N GLU A 800 23.42 -55.46 15.83
CA GLU A 800 24.43 -55.84 14.82
C GLU A 800 24.87 -54.64 13.96
N VAL A 801 25.98 -54.01 14.37
CA VAL A 801 26.84 -53.27 13.44
C VAL A 801 27.56 -54.35 12.64
N LEU A 802 27.39 -54.41 11.31
CA LEU A 802 28.19 -55.32 10.46
C LEU A 802 29.67 -54.96 10.67
N PRO A 803 30.46 -55.74 11.43
CA PRO A 803 31.77 -55.30 11.94
C PRO A 803 32.83 -55.19 10.85
N TRP A 804 32.46 -55.57 9.62
CA TRP A 804 33.34 -55.89 8.52
C TRP A 804 33.46 -54.75 7.49
N LEU A 805 32.78 -53.61 7.72
CA LEU A 805 32.83 -52.43 6.85
C LEU A 805 33.89 -51.37 7.23
N TYR A 806 34.67 -51.60 8.29
CA TYR A 806 35.75 -50.70 8.74
C TYR A 806 36.98 -51.45 9.27
N ASP A 807 38.18 -50.94 9.01
CA ASP A 807 39.41 -51.29 9.75
C ASP A 807 39.37 -50.68 11.16
N VAL A 808 40.04 -51.31 12.14
CA VAL A 808 40.22 -50.87 13.54
C VAL A 808 40.84 -49.46 13.65
N ALA A 809 41.40 -48.93 12.55
CA ALA A 809 41.94 -47.57 12.43
C ALA A 809 41.05 -46.56 11.66
N GLY A 810 39.83 -46.93 11.23
CA GLY A 810 38.85 -46.01 10.64
C GLY A 810 39.14 -45.53 9.20
N ARG A 811 39.71 -46.39 8.34
CA ARG A 811 39.90 -46.13 6.89
C ARG A 811 38.81 -46.83 6.06
N GLU A 812 38.45 -46.23 4.91
CA GLU A 812 37.47 -46.75 3.93
C GLU A 812 37.92 -48.11 3.36
N GLN A 813 37.00 -49.08 3.21
CA GLN A 813 37.27 -50.40 2.63
C GLN A 813 36.66 -50.57 1.22
N GLN A 814 37.36 -51.32 0.36
CA GLN A 814 36.85 -51.80 -0.94
C GLN A 814 35.96 -53.05 -0.71
N VAL A 815 34.99 -53.32 -1.58
CA VAL A 815 34.06 -54.45 -1.45
C VAL A 815 34.27 -55.45 -2.59
N LEU A 816 34.34 -56.74 -2.27
CA LEU A 816 34.42 -57.86 -3.19
C LEU A 816 33.01 -58.41 -3.46
N ILE A 817 32.65 -58.60 -4.72
CA ILE A 817 31.37 -59.19 -5.15
C ILE A 817 31.61 -60.34 -6.12
N ARG A 818 30.83 -61.41 -5.99
CA ARG A 818 30.87 -62.57 -6.89
C ARG A 818 29.49 -63.23 -7.02
N MET A 819 29.22 -63.85 -8.17
CA MET A 819 28.08 -64.74 -8.39
C MET A 819 28.33 -66.18 -7.93
N THR A 820 27.34 -66.79 -7.27
CA THR A 820 27.30 -68.18 -6.84
C THR A 820 26.02 -68.86 -7.32
N ASP A 821 25.97 -70.19 -7.31
CA ASP A 821 24.81 -70.98 -7.77
C ASP A 821 23.51 -70.63 -7.04
N GLU A 822 23.60 -70.08 -5.82
CA GLU A 822 22.46 -69.70 -4.99
C GLU A 822 22.19 -68.19 -4.98
N GLY A 823 23.04 -67.31 -5.56
CA GLY A 823 22.86 -65.86 -5.53
C GLY A 823 24.15 -65.06 -5.60
N ILE A 824 24.10 -63.75 -5.30
CA ILE A 824 25.29 -62.88 -5.29
C ILE A 824 25.87 -62.81 -3.87
N GLU A 825 27.17 -63.04 -3.75
CA GLU A 825 27.91 -62.98 -2.49
C GLU A 825 28.77 -61.71 -2.40
N ILE A 826 28.71 -61.02 -1.24
CA ILE A 826 29.39 -59.75 -0.99
C ILE A 826 30.27 -59.85 0.27
N ARG A 827 31.54 -59.44 0.15
CA ARG A 827 32.55 -59.50 1.22
C ARG A 827 33.43 -58.23 1.25
N PRO A 828 34.02 -57.84 2.38
CA PRO A 828 35.00 -56.77 2.43
C PRO A 828 36.38 -57.18 1.91
N ASN A 829 37.10 -56.21 1.33
CA ASN A 829 38.47 -56.41 0.91
C ASN A 829 39.44 -56.27 2.09
N GLY A 830 40.19 -57.32 2.42
CA GLY A 830 41.18 -57.33 3.51
C GLY A 830 41.01 -58.41 4.59
N ALA A 831 40.08 -59.36 4.43
CA ALA A 831 40.01 -60.53 5.32
C ALA A 831 41.24 -61.46 5.14
N GLU A 832 41.89 -61.87 6.23
CA GLU A 832 43.04 -62.81 6.22
C GLU A 832 42.65 -64.12 5.51
N VAL A 833 43.32 -64.47 4.41
CA VAL A 833 43.18 -65.79 3.75
C VAL A 833 44.43 -66.61 4.07
N SER A 834 44.25 -67.75 4.75
CA SER A 834 45.29 -68.75 4.96
C SER A 834 45.35 -69.67 3.74
N ILE A 835 46.48 -69.68 3.02
CA ILE A 835 46.77 -70.68 1.99
C ILE A 835 48.03 -71.42 2.45
N ASN A 836 47.92 -72.73 2.65
CA ASN A 836 49.04 -73.62 2.98
C ASN A 836 49.85 -73.22 4.22
N GLY A 837 49.19 -72.70 5.26
CA GLY A 837 49.84 -72.43 6.56
C GLY A 837 50.81 -71.25 6.58
N GLN A 838 50.92 -70.46 5.51
CA GLN A 838 51.64 -69.19 5.52
C GLN A 838 50.68 -68.00 5.55
N ARG A 839 51.00 -67.02 6.42
CA ARG A 839 50.37 -65.71 6.46
C ARG A 839 50.78 -64.94 5.19
N VAL A 840 49.89 -64.82 4.21
CA VAL A 840 50.10 -63.90 3.08
C VAL A 840 49.46 -62.57 3.43
N VAL A 841 50.23 -61.70 4.08
CA VAL A 841 49.90 -60.27 4.16
C VAL A 841 50.41 -59.65 2.86
N THR A 842 49.52 -59.12 2.01
CA THR A 842 49.97 -58.25 0.90
C THR A 842 49.84 -56.77 1.32
N PRO A 843 50.96 -56.03 1.44
CA PRO A 843 50.98 -54.60 1.70
C PRO A 843 50.70 -53.76 0.43
N PRO A 844 50.40 -52.45 0.56
CA PRO A 844 49.94 -51.56 -0.54
C PRO A 844 51.09 -51.16 -1.51
N PRO A 845 50.81 -50.49 -2.64
CA PRO A 845 51.57 -50.67 -3.89
C PRO A 845 52.87 -49.84 -3.97
N ALA A 846 53.93 -50.43 -4.55
CA ALA A 846 54.86 -49.85 -5.56
C ALA A 846 56.21 -50.60 -5.67
N ALA A 847 56.63 -50.85 -6.93
CA ALA A 847 57.99 -51.01 -7.48
C ALA A 847 58.95 -52.14 -7.02
N ALA A 848 59.34 -52.94 -8.03
CA ALA A 848 60.65 -53.57 -8.32
C ALA A 848 61.27 -54.65 -7.39
N ASP A 849 61.63 -55.74 -8.07
CA ASP A 849 62.74 -56.69 -7.89
C ASP A 849 62.79 -57.70 -6.72
N ASP A 850 62.86 -58.96 -7.18
CA ASP A 850 63.72 -60.10 -6.80
C ASP A 850 63.58 -60.90 -5.48
N ASP A 851 63.61 -62.21 -5.76
CA ASP A 851 64.24 -63.35 -5.05
C ASP A 851 63.54 -64.11 -3.91
N ASP A 852 63.18 -65.35 -4.30
CA ASP A 852 63.53 -66.66 -3.75
C ASP A 852 62.98 -67.19 -2.40
N ALA A 853 62.33 -68.38 -2.56
CA ALA A 853 62.44 -69.63 -1.77
C ALA A 853 62.03 -69.65 -0.28
N ALA A 854 61.48 -70.71 0.33
CA ALA A 854 60.95 -72.03 -0.02
C ALA A 854 60.40 -72.67 1.29
N ALA A 855 59.60 -73.75 1.16
CA ALA A 855 59.36 -74.85 2.13
C ALA A 855 58.51 -74.55 3.40
N GLU A 856 57.69 -75.43 3.99
CA GLU A 856 57.51 -76.90 3.87
C GLU A 856 56.16 -77.38 4.48
N GLU A 857 55.73 -78.54 3.97
CA GLU A 857 54.66 -79.53 4.31
C GLU A 857 54.04 -79.68 5.72
N GLY A 858 52.76 -80.12 5.73
CA GLY A 858 52.27 -81.19 6.63
C GLY A 858 50.89 -80.99 7.32
N GLY A 859 49.83 -81.68 6.86
CA GLY A 859 48.49 -81.78 7.52
C GLY A 859 48.43 -82.77 8.71
N PRO A 860 47.27 -83.24 9.21
CA PRO A 860 45.87 -83.07 8.77
C PRO A 860 44.86 -82.71 9.91
N ASP A 861 43.57 -82.81 9.58
CA ASP A 861 42.34 -82.80 10.41
C ASP A 861 41.63 -81.46 10.68
N HIS A 862 40.54 -81.28 9.92
CA HIS A 862 39.60 -80.17 9.90
C HIS A 862 38.62 -80.18 11.10
N PRO A 863 38.34 -79.00 11.67
CA PRO A 863 36.98 -78.57 11.93
C PRO A 863 36.66 -77.19 11.32
N GLU A 864 35.37 -76.92 11.20
CA GLU A 864 34.71 -75.75 10.60
C GLU A 864 35.17 -74.38 11.16
N GLU A 865 35.40 -73.40 10.28
CA GLU A 865 35.47 -71.98 10.61
C GLU A 865 34.61 -71.16 9.63
N GLY A 866 33.70 -70.36 10.20
CA GLY A 866 32.73 -69.54 9.48
C GLY A 866 33.32 -68.23 8.95
N SER A 867 32.97 -67.89 7.71
CA SER A 867 33.32 -66.63 7.05
C SER A 867 32.17 -65.62 7.13
N ALA A 868 32.42 -64.43 7.66
CA ALA A 868 31.47 -63.31 7.72
C ALA A 868 31.29 -62.64 6.34
N GLY A 869 30.39 -63.16 5.50
CA GLY A 869 29.95 -62.56 4.24
C GLY A 869 28.42 -62.58 4.10
N THR A 870 27.83 -61.64 3.35
CA THR A 870 26.37 -61.56 3.14
C THR A 870 26.01 -62.06 1.74
N ARG A 871 25.01 -62.96 1.64
CA ARG A 871 24.47 -63.45 0.36
C ARG A 871 23.13 -62.79 0.06
N VAL A 872 22.94 -62.33 -1.18
CA VAL A 872 21.73 -61.63 -1.68
C VAL A 872 21.13 -62.41 -2.84
N LEU A 873 19.83 -62.70 -2.76
CA LEU A 873 19.09 -63.42 -3.81
C LEU A 873 18.53 -62.46 -4.87
N VAL A 874 18.22 -63.00 -6.05
CA VAL A 874 17.63 -62.27 -7.19
C VAL A 874 16.31 -61.59 -6.77
N GLY A 875 16.16 -60.30 -7.08
CA GLY A 875 14.98 -59.51 -6.71
C GLY A 875 14.99 -58.96 -5.28
N GLN A 876 16.05 -59.18 -4.49
CA GLN A 876 16.23 -58.52 -3.20
C GLN A 876 17.00 -57.19 -3.34
N THR A 877 16.73 -56.26 -2.42
CA THR A 877 17.43 -54.97 -2.34
C THR A 877 18.25 -54.90 -1.05
N LEU A 878 19.55 -54.65 -1.17
CA LEU A 878 20.44 -54.44 -0.03
C LEU A 878 20.72 -52.94 0.13
N ARG A 879 20.53 -52.38 1.33
CA ARG A 879 20.78 -50.97 1.62
C ARG A 879 21.95 -50.81 2.58
N VAL A 880 22.97 -50.05 2.17
CA VAL A 880 24.16 -49.77 2.98
C VAL A 880 24.41 -48.25 2.96
N GLY A 881 24.14 -47.57 4.08
CA GLY A 881 24.14 -46.11 4.12
C GLY A 881 23.11 -45.48 3.17
N HIS A 882 23.54 -44.54 2.32
CA HIS A 882 22.73 -43.90 1.29
C HIS A 882 22.79 -44.59 -0.09
N VAL A 883 23.32 -45.81 -0.17
CA VAL A 883 23.43 -46.60 -1.41
C VAL A 883 22.52 -47.83 -1.34
N GLU A 884 21.70 -48.04 -2.37
CA GLU A 884 20.82 -49.20 -2.55
C GLU A 884 21.30 -50.07 -3.72
N PHE A 885 21.46 -51.37 -3.49
CA PHE A 885 21.84 -52.36 -4.50
C PHE A 885 20.62 -53.22 -4.87
N MET A 886 20.27 -53.30 -6.15
CA MET A 886 19.14 -54.07 -6.70
C MET A 886 19.63 -55.12 -7.68
N VAL A 887 19.18 -56.37 -7.55
CA VAL A 887 19.59 -57.46 -8.46
C VAL A 887 18.51 -57.70 -9.52
N HIS A 888 18.83 -57.45 -10.80
CA HIS A 888 17.95 -57.66 -11.94
C HIS A 888 18.34 -58.90 -12.75
N GLY A 889 17.35 -59.63 -13.27
CA GLY A 889 17.56 -60.70 -14.25
C GLY A 889 17.48 -60.16 -15.68
N VAL A 890 18.43 -60.56 -16.54
CA VAL A 890 18.43 -60.16 -17.96
C VAL A 890 18.26 -61.38 -18.85
N VAL A 891 17.29 -61.32 -19.77
CA VAL A 891 17.09 -62.33 -20.81
C VAL A 891 17.49 -61.72 -22.15
N ARG A 892 18.53 -62.28 -22.77
CA ARG A 892 18.93 -61.90 -24.14
C ARG A 892 18.11 -62.71 -25.14
N ALA A 893 17.34 -62.04 -25.98
CA ALA A 893 16.61 -62.67 -27.07
C ALA A 893 17.19 -62.21 -28.41
N THR A 894 17.54 -63.16 -29.26
CA THR A 894 18.05 -62.84 -30.59
C THR A 894 16.96 -62.99 -31.64
N LEU A 895 16.68 -61.90 -32.36
CA LEU A 895 15.66 -61.82 -33.39
C LEU A 895 16.31 -61.93 -34.77
N LEU A 896 15.82 -62.86 -35.58
CA LEU A 896 16.10 -62.99 -37.00
C LEU A 896 15.06 -62.16 -37.77
N VAL A 897 15.53 -61.14 -38.48
CA VAL A 897 14.73 -60.28 -39.34
C VAL A 897 14.96 -60.69 -40.79
N ARG A 898 13.90 -61.05 -41.50
CA ARG A 898 13.95 -61.29 -42.94
C ARG A 898 13.10 -60.27 -43.68
N ASN A 899 13.68 -59.63 -44.68
CA ASN A 899 12.93 -58.71 -45.56
C ASN A 899 12.22 -59.46 -46.70
N ALA A 900 11.29 -58.79 -47.38
CA ALA A 900 10.55 -59.34 -48.52
C ALA A 900 11.43 -59.81 -49.70
N PHE A 901 12.72 -59.43 -49.75
CA PHE A 901 13.69 -59.82 -50.78
C PHE A 901 14.58 -61.01 -50.36
N GLY A 902 14.35 -61.58 -49.18
CA GLY A 902 15.02 -62.80 -48.71
C GLY A 902 16.31 -62.58 -47.92
N SER A 903 16.77 -61.33 -47.73
CA SER A 903 17.94 -61.00 -46.90
C SER A 903 17.63 -61.16 -45.42
N MET A 904 18.53 -61.79 -44.66
CA MET A 904 18.42 -61.99 -43.22
C MET A 904 19.41 -61.09 -42.47
N ALA A 905 18.95 -60.49 -41.38
CA ALA A 905 19.78 -59.85 -40.37
C ALA A 905 19.47 -60.48 -39.01
N ARG A 906 20.50 -60.64 -38.19
CA ARG A 906 20.39 -61.13 -36.81
C ARG A 906 20.67 -59.96 -35.89
N ASP A 907 19.76 -59.65 -34.99
CA ASP A 907 19.92 -58.59 -34.01
C ASP A 907 19.53 -59.10 -32.63
N SER A 908 20.28 -58.74 -31.60
CA SER A 908 20.09 -59.24 -30.24
C SER A 908 19.56 -58.13 -29.34
N VAL A 909 18.47 -58.39 -28.63
CA VAL A 909 17.86 -57.46 -27.69
C VAL A 909 17.97 -58.03 -26.28
N ASP A 910 18.50 -57.24 -25.36
CA ASP A 910 18.53 -57.56 -23.93
C ASP A 910 17.25 -57.05 -23.27
N ILE A 911 16.47 -57.97 -22.70
CA ILE A 911 15.25 -57.68 -21.96
C ILE A 911 15.58 -57.75 -20.48
N VAL A 912 15.55 -56.60 -19.80
CA VAL A 912 15.78 -56.49 -18.37
C VAL A 912 14.44 -56.67 -17.66
N LEU A 913 14.37 -57.61 -16.72
CA LEU A 913 13.14 -57.90 -15.98
C LEU A 913 13.23 -57.26 -14.61
N GLU A 914 12.39 -56.25 -14.38
CA GLU A 914 12.31 -55.52 -13.11
C GLU A 914 11.16 -56.06 -12.26
N ASN A 915 11.46 -56.46 -11.01
CA ASN A 915 10.42 -56.78 -10.02
C ASN A 915 10.12 -55.51 -9.20
N PRO A 916 8.87 -55.02 -9.17
CA PRO A 916 8.56 -53.70 -8.59
C PRO A 916 8.58 -53.59 -7.05
N ALA A 917 8.83 -54.65 -6.28
CA ALA A 917 8.75 -54.61 -4.80
C ALA A 917 10.03 -55.09 -4.08
N PRO A 918 10.60 -54.31 -3.12
CA PRO A 918 11.74 -54.74 -2.31
C PRO A 918 11.33 -55.76 -1.24
N ILE A 919 12.02 -56.91 -1.18
CA ILE A 919 11.81 -57.96 -0.18
C ILE A 919 12.66 -57.67 1.07
N THR A 920 12.05 -57.68 2.26
CA THR A 920 12.74 -57.42 3.54
C THR A 920 13.38 -58.70 4.10
N LEU A 921 14.64 -58.61 4.57
CA LEU A 921 15.40 -59.73 5.12
C LEU A 921 14.77 -60.27 6.42
N GLY A 922 14.34 -61.53 6.40
CA GLY A 922 13.84 -62.25 7.57
C GLY A 922 13.57 -63.73 7.27
N GLU A 923 14.50 -64.59 7.71
CA GLU A 923 14.51 -66.06 7.66
C GLU A 923 14.72 -66.76 6.30
N PRO A 924 15.54 -67.84 6.25
CA PRO A 924 15.84 -68.57 5.03
C PRO A 924 14.63 -69.41 4.63
N THR A 925 13.79 -68.85 3.78
CA THR A 925 12.83 -69.62 2.99
C THR A 925 13.38 -69.70 1.56
N HIS A 926 13.48 -70.92 1.02
CA HIS A 926 13.64 -71.14 -0.42
C HIS A 926 12.46 -70.47 -1.13
N ALA A 927 12.61 -69.20 -1.47
CA ALA A 927 11.59 -68.43 -2.17
C ALA A 927 11.86 -68.56 -3.67
N ALA A 928 11.14 -69.47 -4.31
CA ALA A 928 10.86 -69.36 -5.74
C ALA A 928 10.27 -67.97 -6.03
N LEU A 929 10.64 -67.37 -7.17
CA LEU A 929 10.16 -66.07 -7.63
C LEU A 929 8.62 -66.04 -7.61
N ASN A 930 8.02 -65.42 -6.59
CA ASN A 930 6.57 -65.23 -6.54
C ASN A 930 6.19 -63.96 -7.33
N LEU A 931 6.24 -64.05 -8.65
CA LEU A 931 5.83 -63.00 -9.59
C LEU A 931 4.31 -63.08 -9.84
N GLN A 932 3.50 -62.66 -8.87
CA GLN A 932 2.04 -62.56 -9.05
C GLN A 932 1.57 -61.22 -9.65
N GLU A 933 2.47 -60.26 -9.89
CA GLU A 933 2.14 -59.02 -10.61
C GLU A 933 2.91 -58.95 -11.94
N PRO A 934 2.28 -58.48 -13.03
CA PRO A 934 2.91 -58.43 -14.33
C PRO A 934 4.10 -57.46 -14.33
N ALA A 935 5.31 -58.00 -14.43
CA ALA A 935 6.52 -57.23 -14.74
C ALA A 935 6.38 -56.61 -16.14
N ARG A 936 6.88 -55.37 -16.33
CA ARG A 936 6.85 -54.66 -17.63
C ARG A 936 8.15 -54.81 -18.39
#